data_AF-A0AAJ7CB92-F1
#
_entry.id   AF-A0AAJ7CB92-F1
#
_cell.length_a   1.000
_cell.length_b   1.000
_cell.length_c   1.000
_cell.angle_alpha   90.00
_cell.angle_beta   90.00
_cell.angle_gamma   90.00
#
_symmetry.space_group_name_H-M   'P 1'
#
loop_
_entity.id
_entity.type
_entity.pdbx_description
1 polymer ?
#
loop_
_entity_poly.entity_id
_entity_poly.type
_entity_poly.pdbx_seq_one_letter_code
_entity_poly.pdbx_strand_id
1 'polypeptide(L)'
;MLTSCSHEITNGCAPTVLQLRSRVTFTLFTVMAPFLPSFRGNIKRFLTDVQLLQYLIVLFGLFNLSLCLYEDQVGKFDWRQNYVGRIKFASFDTVSTAKKIIVATEENVVAALNLKSGQILWRRVFERGYAGRIHALSGISDGDFVTVSGGVPALVRAWDLATGHILHEWPIADQNPDRLDSPFISFSTEGLYSIERIEDVKWHIKDGTLHHILPIYNSGIEVTSYDSKTGEKLNNRFISAPFISEDTDCILAAPYLACLRGDSLAVLFMINLFDTTADVPSPVLTTINTIFGAGAEGPYKLETVLGDEPVVSISTDNGQRKRIIIAGETPVPIERDIIGNTSLYVTSLDKEKILLETTYKNGMTEVAAFELHTSTPRPQLSVALTHSSVQAPTIVASICPRQSKGVTCRHLLSCEDHVIALLQHSKLVWAREEALAKIIAVEIIELPMSEGEQAIETEFDQKESIDVDGSWDVFSMFLRRICSQVNQARALLQTALGREPPQSNQRADLVRDRFGLHKMIVVVTAAGKLFGIETRKGEIIWQLTVPNIRGLTKDSDKMLLYVQRGSRHFPHSPQCALVAADKDTNEGIVYTFNPITGQPLEGLTRLGYKIKQSMLLHAPTEEFLRSIVILDARDRVHVYPECATAVAASVGKSTYLFTADQTAGVLSGFSLAYSTPQNLIAHKVWEVVMSTKNQRITQIVSKNPIERVHSQGRVLGDRSVLYKYINPNLVAVVTQGVGSTHKNTLNLYLLDVISGAMVFSLVHKRARGPVHVVHSENWLVYSYYNEKSRRTEIATLELYEGKTQSNTTVFSSLATTKLPIVERQAFIFPLSIESIRETITEKGITSKHIMVALANGGILELPWMLVDPRRPTNPEMREEGVIPYMPEIPIHMDAIVNYNQSVAKVSGIHTSPSGLESTCLVFVYGLDLFYTRVAPSKTFDVLKEDFDYYLIIIVLAALVISSYVTKKLASQKAQKQAWK
;
A
#
# COMPACT_ATOMS: atom_id res chain seq x y z
N MET A 1 51.06 -13.84 3.05
CA MET A 1 51.27 -12.94 1.89
C MET A 1 50.21 -11.84 2.03
N LEU A 2 50.41 -10.78 2.81
CA LEU A 2 51.27 -9.60 2.58
C LEU A 2 51.17 -9.15 1.11
N THR A 3 50.75 -7.95 0.69
CA THR A 3 50.53 -6.65 1.35
C THR A 3 49.85 -5.68 0.35
N SER A 4 49.16 -4.67 0.90
CA SER A 4 49.01 -3.27 0.42
C SER A 4 48.50 -2.93 -0.99
N CYS A 5 47.39 -2.18 -1.05
CA CYS A 5 47.41 -0.78 -1.49
C CYS A 5 46.10 -0.07 -1.12
N SER A 6 46.19 0.76 -0.08
CA SER A 6 45.27 1.82 0.28
C SER A 6 45.57 3.08 -0.53
N HIS A 7 44.57 3.67 -1.18
CA HIS A 7 44.48 5.12 -1.35
C HIS A 7 43.04 5.57 -1.59
N GLU A 8 42.64 6.58 -0.80
CA GLU A 8 41.41 7.35 -0.86
C GLU A 8 41.24 8.07 -2.21
N ILE A 9 40.02 8.09 -2.74
CA ILE A 9 39.46 9.28 -3.40
C ILE A 9 37.99 9.40 -2.99
N THR A 10 37.77 10.37 -2.11
CA THR A 10 36.51 11.09 -1.92
C THR A 10 36.14 11.81 -3.22
N ASN A 11 34.89 11.65 -3.69
CA ASN A 11 34.06 12.75 -4.19
C ASN A 11 32.71 12.20 -4.66
N GLY A 12 31.65 12.65 -4.00
CA GLY A 12 30.28 12.44 -4.44
C GLY A 12 29.97 13.26 -5.68
N CYS A 13 29.23 12.66 -6.60
CA CYS A 13 28.46 13.37 -7.62
C CYS A 13 27.22 12.54 -7.95
N ALA A 14 26.05 13.13 -7.70
CA ALA A 14 24.75 12.64 -8.13
C ALA A 14 24.67 12.55 -9.68
N PRO A 15 23.76 11.73 -10.25
CA PRO A 15 23.66 11.59 -11.69
C PRO A 15 22.83 12.74 -12.29
N THR A 16 23.50 13.77 -12.79
CA THR A 16 22.92 14.75 -13.72
C THR A 16 23.11 14.27 -15.17
N VAL A 17 22.39 13.21 -15.57
CA VAL A 17 22.41 12.73 -16.97
C VAL A 17 21.24 13.30 -17.80
N LEU A 18 20.24 13.92 -17.18
CA LEU A 18 19.04 14.43 -17.87
C LEU A 18 19.09 15.91 -18.32
N GLN A 19 20.21 16.62 -18.10
CA GLN A 19 20.38 18.02 -18.57
C GLN A 19 21.47 18.24 -19.64
N LEU A 20 22.13 17.17 -20.12
CA LEU A 20 23.11 17.28 -21.20
C LEU A 20 22.54 17.08 -22.61
N ARG A 21 21.26 16.70 -22.76
CA ARG A 21 20.63 16.54 -24.08
C ARG A 21 20.21 17.85 -24.77
N SER A 22 20.12 18.98 -24.06
CA SER A 22 19.76 20.27 -24.68
C SER A 22 20.92 21.26 -24.87
N ARG A 23 22.09 21.00 -24.26
CA ARG A 23 23.27 21.87 -24.42
C ARG A 23 24.28 21.38 -25.46
N VAL A 24 24.33 20.09 -25.77
CA VAL A 24 25.28 19.57 -26.78
C VAL A 24 24.84 19.90 -28.22
N THR A 25 23.55 20.14 -28.46
CA THR A 25 23.04 20.61 -29.75
C THR A 25 23.24 22.12 -29.99
N PHE A 26 23.48 22.92 -28.94
CA PHE A 26 23.63 24.37 -29.05
C PHE A 26 25.10 24.86 -29.02
N THR A 27 26.04 24.07 -28.51
CA THR A 27 27.47 24.44 -28.45
C THR A 27 28.34 23.82 -29.56
N LEU A 28 27.74 23.31 -30.63
CA LEU A 28 28.46 22.89 -31.85
C LEU A 28 28.09 23.71 -33.09
N PHE A 29 27.06 24.55 -33.03
CA PHE A 29 26.77 25.54 -34.08
C PHE A 29 27.70 26.77 -34.04
N THR A 30 28.53 26.92 -33.01
CA THR A 30 29.39 28.09 -32.81
C THR A 30 30.87 27.88 -33.20
N VAL A 31 31.25 26.70 -33.69
CA VAL A 31 32.65 26.40 -34.11
C VAL A 31 32.79 26.17 -35.63
N MET A 32 31.73 26.40 -36.42
CA MET A 32 31.81 26.39 -37.90
C MET A 32 31.37 27.70 -38.55
N ALA A 33 31.92 28.81 -38.08
CA ALA A 33 31.98 30.05 -38.85
C ALA A 33 33.38 30.65 -38.64
N PRO A 34 34.37 30.32 -39.50
CA PRO A 34 34.45 31.06 -40.77
C PRO A 34 35.19 30.27 -41.88
N PHE A 35 34.52 29.48 -42.71
CA PHE A 35 35.08 29.06 -44.00
C PHE A 35 33.97 28.91 -45.04
N LEU A 36 33.40 30.04 -45.42
CA LEU A 36 32.77 30.20 -46.73
C LEU A 36 33.77 30.94 -47.61
N PRO A 37 34.30 30.29 -48.66
CA PRO A 37 34.46 30.98 -49.92
C PRO A 37 33.53 30.37 -50.95
N SER A 38 32.83 31.27 -51.63
CA SER A 38 32.24 31.13 -52.96
C SER A 38 32.89 30.03 -53.81
N PHE A 39 32.15 28.96 -54.10
CA PHE A 39 32.42 28.08 -55.24
C PHE A 39 31.14 27.84 -56.03
N ARG A 40 30.87 28.81 -56.91
CA ARG A 40 30.09 28.59 -58.14
C ARG A 40 31.00 27.79 -59.08
N GLY A 41 30.83 26.47 -59.14
CA GLY A 41 31.48 25.62 -60.13
C GLY A 41 31.83 24.21 -59.64
N ASN A 42 31.24 23.21 -60.29
CA ASN A 42 31.59 21.77 -60.28
C ASN A 42 31.20 20.91 -59.05
N ILE A 43 29.89 20.67 -58.92
CA ILE A 43 29.27 19.58 -58.11
C ILE A 43 29.79 18.16 -58.47
N LYS A 44 30.44 17.97 -59.63
CA LYS A 44 30.98 16.67 -60.06
C LYS A 44 32.20 16.18 -59.29
N ARG A 45 32.87 17.01 -58.47
CA ARG A 45 34.06 16.61 -57.70
C ARG A 45 33.76 16.11 -56.28
N PHE A 46 32.58 16.45 -55.74
CA PHE A 46 32.17 16.05 -54.38
C PHE A 46 31.72 14.58 -54.32
N LEU A 47 31.34 14.00 -55.46
CA LEU A 47 30.91 12.60 -55.59
C LEU A 47 32.05 11.61 -55.90
N THR A 48 33.27 12.10 -56.16
CA THR A 48 34.40 11.26 -56.63
C THR A 48 35.42 10.90 -55.55
N ASP A 49 35.33 11.47 -54.35
CA ASP A 49 36.23 11.10 -53.25
C ASP A 49 35.72 9.84 -52.53
N VAL A 50 36.17 8.69 -53.01
CA VAL A 50 35.98 7.36 -52.41
C VAL A 50 36.35 7.36 -50.92
N GLN A 51 37.35 8.16 -50.54
CA GLN A 51 37.78 8.32 -49.15
C GLN A 51 36.72 9.00 -48.28
N LEU A 52 36.03 10.04 -48.78
CA LEU A 52 35.00 10.74 -48.02
C LEU A 52 33.77 9.85 -47.78
N LEU A 53 33.39 9.05 -48.78
CA LEU A 53 32.33 8.04 -48.65
C LEU A 53 32.74 6.92 -47.66
N GLN A 54 34.00 6.49 -47.68
CA GLN A 54 34.53 5.52 -46.72
C GLN A 54 34.50 6.05 -45.29
N TYR A 55 34.91 7.30 -45.06
CA TYR A 55 34.84 7.92 -43.74
C TYR A 55 33.40 8.11 -43.26
N LEU A 56 32.46 8.42 -44.17
CA LEU A 56 31.03 8.52 -43.84
C LEU A 56 30.43 7.16 -43.47
N ILE A 57 30.79 6.10 -44.19
CA ILE A 57 30.36 4.71 -43.88
C ILE A 57 30.95 4.25 -42.54
N VAL A 58 32.22 4.54 -42.25
CA VAL A 58 32.86 4.21 -40.97
C VAL A 58 32.24 5.02 -39.82
N LEU A 59 31.93 6.30 -40.03
CA LEU A 59 31.24 7.15 -39.05
C LEU A 59 29.83 6.64 -38.74
N PHE A 60 29.04 6.29 -39.76
CA PHE A 60 27.72 5.67 -39.56
C PHE A 60 27.80 4.27 -38.94
N GLY A 61 28.84 3.50 -39.26
CA GLY A 61 29.13 2.22 -38.62
C GLY A 61 29.46 2.34 -37.14
N LEU A 62 30.21 3.39 -36.75
CA LEU A 62 30.56 3.68 -35.36
C LEU A 62 29.36 4.24 -34.55
N PHE A 63 28.45 5.00 -35.17
CA PHE A 63 27.20 5.43 -34.53
C PHE A 63 26.30 4.24 -34.16
N ASN A 64 26.25 3.20 -34.99
CA ASN A 64 25.51 1.97 -34.67
C ASN A 64 26.15 1.14 -33.54
N LEU A 65 27.46 1.29 -33.28
CA LEU A 65 28.14 0.61 -32.17
C LEU A 65 27.90 1.26 -30.80
N SER A 66 27.36 2.48 -30.75
CA SER A 66 26.90 3.12 -29.50
C SER A 66 25.49 2.71 -29.06
N LEU A 67 24.80 1.86 -29.84
CA LEU A 67 23.55 1.22 -29.47
C LEU A 67 23.84 -0.22 -29.05
N CYS A 68 24.55 -0.38 -27.93
CA CYS A 68 24.81 -1.70 -27.36
C CYS A 68 24.33 -1.73 -25.90
N LEU A 69 23.41 -2.66 -25.63
CA LEU A 69 22.77 -3.09 -24.37
C LEU A 69 21.49 -2.37 -23.88
N TYR A 70 20.52 -3.20 -23.46
CA TYR A 70 19.14 -2.89 -23.05
C TYR A 70 19.03 -1.88 -21.88
N GLU A 71 18.82 -0.61 -22.19
CA GLU A 71 18.40 0.47 -21.27
C GLU A 71 16.94 0.90 -21.52
N ASP A 72 16.16 0.07 -22.21
CA ASP A 72 14.94 0.47 -22.90
C ASP A 72 13.63 0.19 -22.15
N GLN A 73 13.64 -0.38 -20.94
CA GLN A 73 12.40 -0.67 -20.20
C GLN A 73 12.26 0.08 -18.87
N VAL A 74 13.36 0.58 -18.29
CA VAL A 74 13.35 1.31 -17.01
C VAL A 74 12.58 2.62 -17.15
N GLY A 75 11.53 2.78 -16.35
CA GLY A 75 10.68 3.96 -16.31
C GLY A 75 9.65 4.06 -17.45
N LYS A 76 9.52 3.04 -18.31
CA LYS A 76 8.46 2.99 -19.33
C LYS A 76 7.18 2.30 -18.84
N PHE A 77 7.32 1.23 -18.07
CA PHE A 77 6.19 0.39 -17.65
C PHE A 77 6.04 0.28 -16.14
N ASP A 78 7.03 0.80 -15.42
CA ASP A 78 7.14 0.74 -13.98
C ASP A 78 7.26 2.15 -13.37
N TRP A 79 6.74 2.28 -12.17
CA TRP A 79 6.82 3.51 -11.39
C TRP A 79 6.83 3.19 -9.90
N ARG A 80 7.44 4.10 -9.14
CA ARG A 80 7.49 4.02 -7.67
C ARG A 80 7.03 5.33 -7.05
N GLN A 81 6.25 5.23 -5.99
CA GLN A 81 5.85 6.36 -5.15
C GLN A 81 6.28 6.10 -3.72
N ASN A 82 6.91 7.11 -3.11
CA ASN A 82 7.46 7.02 -1.77
C ASN A 82 6.66 7.87 -0.78
N TYR A 83 6.32 7.27 0.36
CA TYR A 83 5.54 7.90 1.42
C TYR A 83 6.25 7.82 2.78
N VAL A 84 5.78 8.61 3.73
CA VAL A 84 6.25 8.62 5.13
C VAL A 84 5.15 8.21 6.09
N GLY A 85 3.88 8.41 5.73
CA GLY A 85 2.72 8.14 6.58
C GLY A 85 2.28 9.34 7.42
N ARG A 86 1.36 9.12 8.36
CA ARG A 86 0.77 10.19 9.20
C ARG A 86 1.83 10.80 10.13
N ILE A 87 1.95 12.13 10.12
CA ILE A 87 2.91 12.84 10.97
C ILE A 87 2.46 12.77 12.44
N LYS A 88 3.41 12.43 13.32
CA LYS A 88 3.27 12.53 14.77
C LYS A 88 4.03 13.74 15.33
N PHE A 89 5.26 13.95 14.88
CA PHE A 89 6.10 15.09 15.27
C PHE A 89 6.70 15.77 14.04
N ALA A 90 6.83 17.09 14.07
CA ALA A 90 7.51 17.83 13.03
C ALA A 90 8.30 19.00 13.61
N SER A 91 9.42 19.32 12.98
CA SER A 91 10.25 20.47 13.32
C SER A 91 10.76 21.14 12.05
N PHE A 92 10.67 22.47 12.00
CA PHE A 92 11.28 23.26 10.94
C PHE A 92 12.79 23.37 11.17
N ASP A 93 13.57 23.26 10.10
CA ASP A 93 14.99 23.56 10.17
C ASP A 93 15.21 25.07 10.01
N THR A 94 15.73 25.70 11.06
CA THR A 94 16.12 27.11 11.10
C THR A 94 17.61 27.34 10.96
N VAL A 95 18.43 26.28 11.07
CA VAL A 95 19.88 26.34 11.17
C VAL A 95 20.54 26.09 9.80
N SER A 96 20.02 25.16 9.02
CA SER A 96 20.60 24.85 7.70
C SER A 96 20.22 25.86 6.63
N THR A 97 21.14 26.10 5.69
CA THR A 97 20.87 26.84 4.45
C THR A 97 19.86 26.11 3.55
N ALA A 98 19.78 24.78 3.67
CA ALA A 98 18.82 23.94 2.98
C ALA A 98 17.45 24.02 3.68
N LYS A 99 16.51 24.75 3.09
CA LYS A 99 15.13 24.87 3.57
C LYS A 99 14.41 23.49 3.58
N LYS A 100 14.36 22.83 4.74
CA LYS A 100 13.72 21.52 4.95
C LYS A 100 12.87 21.46 6.24
N ILE A 101 12.02 20.44 6.33
CA ILE A 101 11.22 20.09 7.50
C ILE A 101 11.59 18.67 7.91
N ILE A 102 11.86 18.44 9.18
CA ILE A 102 12.03 17.09 9.72
C ILE A 102 10.68 16.60 10.23
N VAL A 103 10.30 15.40 9.82
CA VAL A 103 9.04 14.77 10.23
C VAL A 103 9.33 13.38 10.80
N ALA A 104 8.62 13.04 11.87
CA ALA A 104 8.51 11.69 12.39
C ALA A 104 7.05 11.23 12.32
N THR A 105 6.82 10.00 11.86
CA THR A 105 5.49 9.49 11.54
C THR A 105 5.08 8.31 12.42
N GLU A 106 3.78 8.01 12.43
CA GLU A 106 3.20 6.83 13.11
C GLU A 106 3.66 5.50 12.49
N GLU A 107 4.09 5.51 11.22
CA GLU A 107 4.63 4.34 10.51
C GLU A 107 6.11 4.07 10.85
N ASN A 108 6.61 4.66 11.94
CA ASN A 108 8.00 4.57 12.41
C ASN A 108 9.01 5.03 11.35
N VAL A 109 8.79 6.21 10.78
CA VAL A 109 9.66 6.81 9.75
C VAL A 109 10.11 8.18 10.22
N VAL A 110 11.40 8.46 10.04
CA VAL A 110 11.98 9.80 10.16
C VAL A 110 12.42 10.26 8.78
N ALA A 111 12.00 11.44 8.35
CA ALA A 111 12.33 11.96 7.04
C ALA A 111 12.58 13.47 7.05
N ALA A 112 13.39 13.93 6.10
CA ALA A 112 13.48 15.34 5.75
C ALA A 112 12.71 15.61 4.46
N LEU A 113 11.75 16.54 4.53
CA LEU A 113 10.96 17.00 3.40
C LEU A 113 11.46 18.37 2.92
N ASN A 114 11.52 18.56 1.61
CA ASN A 114 11.84 19.85 1.01
C ASN A 114 10.70 20.85 1.23
N LEU A 115 11.01 22.04 1.76
CA LEU A 115 9.99 23.07 2.02
C LEU A 115 9.23 23.53 0.77
N LYS A 116 9.87 23.51 -0.42
CA LYS A 116 9.27 24.02 -1.66
C LYS A 116 8.44 22.98 -2.41
N SER A 117 8.94 21.75 -2.52
CA SER A 117 8.34 20.70 -3.35
C SER A 117 7.63 19.61 -2.54
N GLY A 118 7.87 19.52 -1.23
CA GLY A 118 7.41 18.41 -0.41
C GLY A 118 8.10 17.07 -0.75
N GLN A 119 9.12 17.06 -1.62
CA GLN A 119 9.86 15.82 -1.93
C GLN A 119 10.72 15.37 -0.75
N ILE A 120 10.87 14.06 -0.61
CA ILE A 120 11.73 13.43 0.40
C ILE A 120 13.18 13.64 -0.01
N LEU A 121 13.98 14.30 0.84
CA LEU A 121 15.42 14.48 0.66
C LEU A 121 16.19 13.25 1.15
N TRP A 122 15.85 12.79 2.34
CA TRP A 122 16.32 11.55 2.92
C TRP A 122 15.24 10.99 3.84
N ARG A 123 15.27 9.68 4.07
CA ARG A 123 14.31 8.95 4.90
C ARG A 123 14.98 7.77 5.59
N ARG A 124 14.63 7.55 6.85
CA ARG A 124 15.02 6.40 7.65
C ARG A 124 13.75 5.72 8.17
N VAL A 125 13.64 4.43 7.85
CA VAL A 125 12.49 3.60 8.21
C VAL A 125 12.93 2.68 9.34
N PHE A 126 12.30 2.81 10.51
CA PHE A 126 12.60 1.98 11.69
C PHE A 126 11.79 0.68 11.66
N GLU A 127 12.07 -0.19 12.64
CA GLU A 127 11.45 -1.49 12.82
C GLU A 127 9.92 -1.41 12.89
N ARG A 128 9.24 -2.51 12.54
CA ARG A 128 7.77 -2.61 12.62
C ARG A 128 7.33 -2.77 14.07
N GLY A 129 6.11 -2.30 14.36
CA GLY A 129 5.49 -2.45 15.67
C GLY A 129 6.14 -1.58 16.74
N TYR A 130 6.13 -2.07 17.98
CA TYR A 130 6.52 -1.31 19.16
C TYR A 130 8.01 -0.96 19.21
N ALA A 131 8.87 -1.84 18.69
CA ALA A 131 10.32 -1.66 18.71
C ALA A 131 10.81 -0.41 17.94
N GLY A 132 10.10 -0.01 16.89
CA GLY A 132 10.42 1.20 16.12
C GLY A 132 9.56 2.42 16.48
N ARG A 133 8.65 2.31 17.47
CA ARG A 133 7.68 3.39 17.79
C ARG A 133 8.43 4.63 18.25
N ILE A 134 8.20 5.77 17.59
CA ILE A 134 8.87 7.03 17.92
C ILE A 134 8.11 7.72 19.05
N HIS A 135 8.80 8.00 20.15
CA HIS A 135 8.23 8.61 21.36
C HIS A 135 8.49 10.12 21.44
N ALA A 136 9.67 10.58 21.01
CA ALA A 136 10.02 12.00 20.99
C ALA A 136 10.97 12.32 19.82
N LEU A 137 10.89 13.56 19.33
CA LEU A 137 11.78 14.14 18.34
C LEU A 137 12.05 15.61 18.71
N SER A 138 13.32 16.01 18.73
CA SER A 138 13.70 17.42 18.94
C SER A 138 15.04 17.74 18.27
N GLY A 139 15.20 18.98 17.80
CA GLY A 139 16.46 19.48 17.26
C GLY A 139 17.40 19.93 18.37
N ILE A 140 18.71 19.75 18.18
CA ILE A 140 19.75 20.31 19.05
C ILE A 140 20.38 21.52 18.34
N SER A 141 20.76 22.55 19.10
CA SER A 141 21.62 23.63 18.65
C SER A 141 22.96 23.04 18.20
N ASP A 142 23.16 22.89 16.89
CA ASP A 142 24.42 22.55 16.16
C ASP A 142 24.12 21.93 14.77
N GLY A 143 22.85 21.71 14.41
CA GLY A 143 22.48 21.03 13.18
C GLY A 143 22.34 19.52 13.34
N ASP A 144 22.18 19.05 14.58
CA ASP A 144 21.86 17.67 14.93
C ASP A 144 20.38 17.60 15.38
N PHE A 145 19.79 16.40 15.34
CA PHE A 145 18.51 16.15 16.00
C PHE A 145 18.50 14.80 16.70
N VAL A 146 17.65 14.63 17.71
CA VAL A 146 17.56 13.42 18.52
C VAL A 146 16.18 12.83 18.43
N THR A 147 16.14 11.50 18.37
CA THR A 147 14.90 10.72 18.43
C THR A 147 14.99 9.68 19.53
N VAL A 148 13.90 9.51 20.27
CA VAL A 148 13.72 8.37 21.18
C VAL A 148 12.72 7.42 20.54
N SER A 149 13.12 6.17 20.37
CA SER A 149 12.30 5.12 19.74
C SER A 149 12.39 3.80 20.48
N GLY A 150 11.33 3.00 20.42
CA GLY A 150 11.30 1.67 21.02
C GLY A 150 10.69 1.64 22.41
N GLY A 151 10.76 0.45 23.02
CA GLY A 151 10.08 0.14 24.28
C GLY A 151 11.05 -0.04 25.43
N VAL A 152 11.37 -1.30 25.71
CA VAL A 152 12.40 -1.69 26.68
C VAL A 152 13.37 -2.66 25.97
N PRO A 153 14.64 -2.27 25.74
CA PRO A 153 15.21 -0.95 25.99
C PRO A 153 14.69 0.13 25.02
N ALA A 154 14.58 1.37 25.49
CA ALA A 154 14.34 2.52 24.61
C ALA A 154 15.66 2.92 23.96
N LEU A 155 15.66 3.19 22.65
CA LEU A 155 16.85 3.59 21.88
C LEU A 155 16.84 5.09 21.63
N VAL A 156 17.92 5.74 22.04
CA VAL A 156 18.16 7.16 21.77
C VAL A 156 19.16 7.26 20.64
N ARG A 157 18.79 8.00 19.58
CA ARG A 157 19.62 8.19 18.40
C ARG A 157 19.80 9.68 18.12
N ALA A 158 21.04 10.11 18.01
CA ALA A 158 21.42 11.43 17.50
C ALA A 158 21.74 11.32 16.00
N TRP A 159 21.24 12.26 15.22
CA TRP A 159 21.28 12.24 13.77
C TRP A 159 21.86 13.54 13.23
N ASP A 160 22.63 13.42 12.14
CA ASP A 160 22.97 14.57 11.32
C ASP A 160 21.73 15.00 10.52
N LEU A 161 21.32 16.26 10.69
CA LEU A 161 20.18 16.85 10.01
C LEU A 161 20.39 16.91 8.49
N ALA A 162 21.63 17.11 8.01
CA ALA A 162 21.95 17.27 6.59
C ALA A 162 21.76 15.97 5.81
N THR A 163 22.38 14.89 6.28
CA THR A 163 22.43 13.60 5.57
C THR A 163 21.43 12.57 6.08
N GLY A 164 20.93 12.75 7.31
CA GLY A 164 20.13 11.74 8.01
C GLY A 164 20.96 10.52 8.42
N HIS A 165 22.28 10.65 8.60
CA HIS A 165 23.13 9.61 9.18
C HIS A 165 23.03 9.62 10.71
N ILE A 166 23.16 8.43 11.31
CA ILE A 166 23.25 8.30 12.77
C ILE A 166 24.65 8.73 13.19
N LEU A 167 24.74 9.63 14.16
CA LEU A 167 25.99 10.07 14.79
C LEU A 167 26.28 9.23 16.04
N HIS A 168 25.27 9.11 16.93
CA HIS A 168 25.36 8.36 18.17
C HIS A 168 24.08 7.54 18.38
N GLU A 169 24.23 6.33 18.90
CA GLU A 169 23.12 5.47 19.31
C GLU A 169 23.47 4.83 20.65
N TRP A 170 22.57 4.94 21.61
CA TRP A 170 22.73 4.34 22.92
C TRP A 170 21.37 3.88 23.49
N PRO A 171 21.33 2.72 24.17
CA PRO A 171 20.12 2.20 24.77
C PRO A 171 19.91 2.72 26.20
N ILE A 172 18.67 3.02 26.54
CA ILE A 172 18.18 3.11 27.92
C ILE A 172 17.56 1.76 28.24
N ALA A 173 18.34 0.91 28.91
CA ALA A 173 17.83 -0.30 29.51
C ALA A 173 17.26 0.05 30.88
N ASP A 174 15.96 -0.16 31.07
CA ASP A 174 15.43 -0.24 32.42
C ASP A 174 15.94 -1.55 33.03
N GLN A 175 17.13 -1.49 33.64
CA GLN A 175 17.74 -2.64 34.30
C GLN A 175 17.08 -2.81 35.67
N ASN A 176 16.04 -3.63 35.71
CA ASN A 176 15.73 -4.40 36.91
C ASN A 176 15.71 -5.90 36.59
N PRO A 177 16.90 -6.53 36.39
CA PRO A 177 17.01 -7.96 36.08
C PRO A 177 16.50 -8.88 37.21
N ASP A 178 16.37 -8.41 38.45
CA ASP A 178 15.88 -9.20 39.59
C ASP A 178 14.35 -9.47 39.56
N ARG A 179 13.62 -8.91 38.57
CA ARG A 179 12.20 -9.21 38.32
C ARG A 179 11.96 -10.12 37.10
N LEU A 180 13.00 -10.55 36.40
CA LEU A 180 12.92 -11.31 35.14
C LEU A 180 12.97 -12.84 35.29
N ASP A 181 13.03 -13.36 36.52
CA ASP A 181 12.92 -14.80 36.81
C ASP A 181 11.47 -15.32 36.78
N SER A 182 10.65 -14.85 35.83
CA SER A 182 9.42 -15.54 35.45
C SER A 182 9.16 -15.42 33.95
N PRO A 183 9.44 -16.47 33.16
CA PRO A 183 9.17 -16.48 31.73
C PRO A 183 7.73 -16.93 31.47
N PHE A 184 6.73 -16.22 31.98
CA PHE A 184 5.33 -16.45 31.61
C PHE A 184 4.52 -15.15 31.66
N ILE A 185 4.02 -14.72 30.50
CA ILE A 185 2.85 -13.85 30.40
C ILE A 185 1.69 -14.57 31.12
N SER A 186 1.41 -14.21 32.36
CA SER A 186 0.26 -14.71 33.11
C SER A 186 -0.94 -13.79 32.92
N PHE A 187 -2.02 -14.33 32.36
CA PHE A 187 -3.36 -13.83 32.63
C PHE A 187 -3.68 -14.15 34.09
N SER A 188 -3.86 -13.13 34.94
CA SER A 188 -4.42 -13.32 36.28
C SER A 188 -5.81 -12.69 36.37
N THR A 189 -6.80 -13.56 36.55
CA THR A 189 -8.08 -13.25 37.16
C THR A 189 -7.85 -12.90 38.63
N GLU A 190 -8.19 -11.66 39.01
CA GLU A 190 -8.28 -11.12 40.38
C GLU A 190 -6.96 -10.68 41.07
N GLY A 191 -6.76 -9.35 41.20
CA GLY A 191 -6.18 -8.72 42.39
C GLY A 191 -4.67 -8.39 42.45
N LEU A 192 -4.30 -7.22 41.91
CA LEU A 192 -3.33 -6.24 42.46
C LEU A 192 -1.83 -6.61 42.59
N TYR A 193 -1.09 -6.49 41.48
CA TYR A 193 0.25 -5.87 41.44
C TYR A 193 0.45 -5.20 40.07
N SER A 194 0.88 -3.95 40.08
CA SER A 194 0.95 -2.99 38.97
C SER A 194 1.88 -3.44 37.84
N ILE A 195 1.33 -3.60 36.63
CA ILE A 195 2.12 -3.67 35.39
C ILE A 195 2.48 -2.23 35.00
N GLU A 196 3.77 -1.92 35.02
CA GLU A 196 4.34 -0.69 34.44
C GLU A 196 3.92 -0.61 32.96
N ARG A 197 2.98 0.27 32.61
CA ARG A 197 2.65 0.49 31.21
C ARG A 197 3.69 1.45 30.65
N ILE A 198 4.45 0.99 29.66
CA ILE A 198 5.44 1.81 28.95
C ILE A 198 4.78 3.05 28.29
N GLU A 199 3.45 3.06 28.12
CA GLU A 199 2.70 4.23 27.62
C GLU A 199 2.68 5.44 28.58
N ASP A 200 2.97 5.22 29.86
CA ASP A 200 2.98 6.28 30.87
C ASP A 200 4.32 7.02 30.93
N VAL A 201 5.39 6.42 30.40
CA VAL A 201 6.71 7.05 30.30
C VAL A 201 6.63 8.26 29.37
N LYS A 202 7.02 9.43 29.88
CA LYS A 202 7.06 10.68 29.11
C LYS A 202 8.51 11.06 28.82
N TRP A 203 8.72 11.65 27.65
CA TRP A 203 10.04 12.03 27.15
C TRP A 203 10.07 13.50 26.82
N HIS A 204 11.11 14.20 27.28
CA HIS A 204 11.36 15.60 26.94
C HIS A 204 12.82 15.79 26.54
N ILE A 205 13.06 16.52 25.45
CA ILE A 205 14.40 16.82 24.96
C ILE A 205 14.54 18.34 24.88
N LYS A 206 15.50 18.88 25.63
CA LYS A 206 15.77 20.33 25.66
C LYS A 206 17.26 20.59 25.81
N ASP A 207 17.78 21.50 24.99
CA ASP A 207 19.16 22.01 25.05
C ASP A 207 20.23 20.89 25.13
N GLY A 208 20.04 19.81 24.38
CA GLY A 208 20.97 18.67 24.38
C GLY A 208 20.85 17.73 25.58
N THR A 209 19.91 17.97 26.50
CA THR A 209 19.58 17.04 27.60
C THR A 209 18.28 16.28 27.31
N LEU A 210 18.31 14.98 27.56
CA LEU A 210 17.17 14.09 27.48
C LEU A 210 16.64 13.80 28.88
N HIS A 211 15.37 14.11 29.12
CA HIS A 211 14.69 13.78 30.36
C HIS A 211 13.76 12.58 30.15
N HIS A 212 14.00 11.54 30.94
CA HIS A 212 13.18 10.35 31.06
C HIS A 212 12.33 10.48 32.33
N ILE A 213 11.01 10.60 32.14
CA ILE A 213 10.05 10.89 33.21
C ILE A 213 9.17 9.65 33.40
N LEU A 214 9.32 9.00 34.55
CA LEU A 214 8.62 7.78 34.93
C LEU A 214 7.65 8.07 36.09
N PRO A 215 6.33 8.07 35.85
CA PRO A 215 5.35 8.14 36.93
C PRO A 215 5.21 6.76 37.61
N ILE A 216 5.34 6.72 38.93
CA ILE A 216 5.13 5.55 39.78
C ILE A 216 3.80 5.73 40.52
N TYR A 217 2.81 4.91 40.19
CA TYR A 217 1.47 4.99 40.77
C TYR A 217 1.49 4.95 42.29
N ASN A 218 0.68 5.81 42.92
CA ASN A 218 0.56 5.99 44.37
C ASN A 218 1.86 6.35 45.11
N SER A 219 2.92 6.75 44.42
CA SER A 219 4.21 7.07 45.02
C SER A 219 4.74 8.44 44.58
N GLY A 220 5.14 8.57 43.32
CA GLY A 220 5.81 9.77 42.85
C GLY A 220 6.29 9.66 41.41
N ILE A 221 7.12 10.62 40.99
CA ILE A 221 7.65 10.71 39.64
C ILE A 221 9.17 10.66 39.73
N GLU A 222 9.79 9.74 39.00
CA GLU A 222 11.23 9.71 38.81
C GLU A 222 11.60 10.44 37.52
N VAL A 223 12.46 11.45 37.62
CA VAL A 223 12.99 12.22 36.49
C VAL A 223 14.49 11.97 36.40
N THR A 224 14.89 11.21 35.38
CA THR A 224 16.30 10.94 35.06
C THR A 224 16.72 11.78 33.87
N SER A 225 17.79 12.55 34.02
CA SER A 225 18.35 13.40 32.97
C SER A 225 19.62 12.76 32.42
N TYR A 226 19.71 12.66 31.11
CA TYR A 226 20.86 12.15 30.37
C TYR A 226 21.38 13.20 29.40
N ASP A 227 22.66 13.18 29.10
CA ASP A 227 23.18 13.86 27.93
C ASP A 227 22.68 13.14 26.67
N SER A 228 22.05 13.87 25.76
CA SER A 228 21.39 13.28 24.58
C SER A 228 22.39 12.68 23.58
N LYS A 229 23.63 13.19 23.52
CA LYS A 229 24.67 12.70 22.61
C LYS A 229 25.43 11.52 23.19
N THR A 230 25.94 11.63 24.41
CA THR A 230 26.80 10.60 25.03
C THR A 230 26.02 9.52 25.80
N GLY A 231 24.80 9.83 26.24
CA GLY A 231 24.04 8.95 27.15
C GLY A 231 24.52 8.98 28.59
N GLU A 232 25.43 9.88 28.96
CA GLU A 232 25.87 10.04 30.35
C GLU A 232 24.71 10.48 31.24
N LYS A 233 24.50 9.78 32.36
CA LYS A 233 23.46 10.14 33.33
C LYS A 233 23.89 11.38 34.10
N LEU A 234 23.22 12.51 33.86
CA LEU A 234 23.54 13.80 34.44
C LEU A 234 22.92 13.98 35.84
N ASN A 235 21.64 13.65 35.99
CA ASN A 235 20.91 13.86 37.24
C ASN A 235 19.79 12.82 37.42
N ASN A 236 19.45 12.50 38.67
CA ASN A 236 18.26 11.72 39.01
C ASN A 236 17.50 12.41 40.15
N ARG A 237 16.20 12.60 39.98
CA ARG A 237 15.34 13.21 40.98
C ARG A 237 14.06 12.43 41.15
N PHE A 238 13.66 12.24 42.41
CA PHE A 238 12.35 11.71 42.76
C PHE A 238 11.46 12.82 43.32
N ILE A 239 10.25 12.96 42.79
CA ILE A 239 9.25 13.95 43.21
C ILE A 239 8.04 13.20 43.79
N SER A 240 7.71 13.43 45.05
CA SER A 240 6.54 12.80 45.69
C SER A 240 5.24 13.29 45.04
N ALA A 241 4.44 12.36 44.49
CA ALA A 241 3.20 12.64 43.78
C ALA A 241 2.19 11.50 44.01
N PRO A 242 1.72 11.31 45.25
CA PRO A 242 0.84 10.19 45.62
C PRO A 242 -0.57 10.28 45.01
N PHE A 243 -0.92 11.41 44.39
CA PHE A 243 -2.21 11.60 43.75
C PHE A 243 -2.32 10.94 42.38
N ILE A 244 -1.21 10.50 41.77
CA ILE A 244 -1.19 9.80 40.48
C ILE A 244 -1.63 8.34 40.70
N SER A 245 -2.78 7.98 40.14
CA SER A 245 -3.38 6.65 40.20
C SER A 245 -3.83 6.19 38.80
N GLU A 246 -4.37 4.98 38.68
CA GLU A 246 -4.86 4.46 37.37
C GLU A 246 -5.98 5.34 36.77
N ASP A 247 -6.73 6.04 37.61
CA ASP A 247 -7.83 6.93 37.22
C ASP A 247 -7.39 8.38 36.91
N THR A 248 -6.10 8.72 37.08
CA THR A 248 -5.60 10.06 36.77
C THR A 248 -5.06 10.15 35.35
N ASP A 249 -5.53 11.14 34.59
CA ASP A 249 -5.02 11.42 33.25
C ASP A 249 -3.89 12.46 33.34
N CYS A 250 -2.66 12.05 33.03
CA CYS A 250 -1.47 12.87 33.14
C CYS A 250 -0.83 13.12 31.77
N ILE A 251 -0.63 14.40 31.45
CA ILE A 251 0.02 14.86 30.23
C ILE A 251 1.24 15.72 30.55
N LEU A 252 2.21 15.74 29.63
CA LEU A 252 3.42 16.54 29.78
C LEU A 252 3.32 17.83 28.95
N ALA A 253 3.22 18.97 29.63
CA ALA A 253 3.37 20.31 29.07
C ALA A 253 4.70 20.89 29.56
N ALA A 254 5.81 20.33 29.09
CA ALA A 254 7.15 20.58 29.62
C ALA A 254 7.47 22.09 29.67
N PRO A 255 7.91 22.63 30.83
CA PRO A 255 8.51 21.92 31.98
C PRO A 255 7.52 21.34 33.02
N TYR A 256 6.21 21.48 32.82
CA TYR A 256 5.20 21.07 33.79
C TYR A 256 4.53 19.73 33.45
N LEU A 257 4.25 18.91 34.46
CA LEU A 257 3.35 17.76 34.36
C LEU A 257 1.96 18.17 34.84
N ALA A 258 0.96 18.00 33.98
CA ALA A 258 -0.42 18.32 34.24
C ALA A 258 -1.21 17.02 34.43
N CYS A 259 -1.84 16.83 35.58
CA CYS A 259 -2.64 15.64 35.88
C CYS A 259 -4.06 16.03 36.29
N LEU A 260 -5.06 15.41 35.70
CA LEU A 260 -6.46 15.62 36.03
C LEU A 260 -7.01 14.43 36.82
N ARG A 261 -7.67 14.70 37.95
CA ARG A 261 -8.30 13.67 38.80
C ARG A 261 -9.78 13.95 39.02
N GLY A 262 -10.63 12.99 38.63
CA GLY A 262 -12.07 12.95 38.92
C GLY A 262 -12.97 13.47 37.79
N ASP A 263 -14.21 12.96 37.74
CA ASP A 263 -15.17 13.26 36.64
C ASP A 263 -16.10 14.44 36.93
N SER A 264 -16.60 14.61 38.15
CA SER A 264 -17.60 15.65 38.53
C SER A 264 -17.05 16.77 39.42
N LEU A 265 -15.97 16.50 40.17
CA LEU A 265 -15.19 17.48 40.93
C LEU A 265 -13.72 17.38 40.51
N ALA A 266 -13.46 17.58 39.22
CA ALA A 266 -12.14 17.43 38.66
C ALA A 266 -11.16 18.44 39.27
N VAL A 267 -10.00 17.96 39.72
CA VAL A 267 -8.90 18.78 40.22
C VAL A 267 -7.71 18.61 39.28
N LEU A 268 -7.19 19.73 38.79
CA LEU A 268 -5.97 19.79 38.00
C LEU A 268 -4.78 19.98 38.94
N PHE A 269 -3.80 19.08 38.84
CA PHE A 269 -2.53 19.14 39.53
C PHE A 269 -1.45 19.52 38.53
N MET A 270 -0.71 20.59 38.81
CA MET A 270 0.43 21.03 38.00
C MET A 270 1.71 20.92 38.83
N ILE A 271 2.70 20.17 38.33
CA ILE A 271 4.01 20.03 38.96
C ILE A 271 5.09 20.53 38.01
N ASN A 272 5.99 21.41 38.48
CA ASN A 272 7.21 21.74 37.76
C ASN A 272 8.26 20.63 37.96
N LEU A 273 8.65 19.95 36.88
CA LEU A 273 9.58 18.82 36.96
C LEU A 273 11.05 19.25 37.05
N PHE A 274 11.38 20.46 36.57
CA PHE A 274 12.76 20.90 36.38
C PHE A 274 13.18 22.07 37.29
N ASP A 275 12.32 22.50 38.21
CA ASP A 275 12.64 23.56 39.16
C ASP A 275 13.70 23.09 40.19
N THR A 276 14.86 23.75 40.20
CA THR A 276 15.98 23.41 41.08
C THR A 276 15.95 24.16 42.41
N THR A 277 15.00 25.07 42.62
CA THR A 277 15.01 26.02 43.75
C THR A 277 14.34 25.50 45.03
N ALA A 278 13.47 24.49 44.93
CA ALA A 278 12.80 23.88 46.07
C ALA A 278 13.13 22.37 46.15
N ASP A 279 13.55 21.89 47.33
CA ASP A 279 13.85 20.47 47.58
C ASP A 279 12.62 19.57 47.36
N VAL A 280 11.41 20.09 47.58
CA VAL A 280 10.13 19.41 47.32
C VAL A 280 9.22 20.33 46.48
N PRO A 281 9.03 20.08 45.18
CA PRO A 281 8.05 20.81 44.37
C PRO A 281 6.65 20.43 44.88
N SER A 282 5.92 21.39 45.45
CA SER A 282 4.52 21.17 45.81
C SER A 282 3.63 21.31 44.58
N PRO A 283 2.71 20.37 44.29
CA PRO A 283 1.77 20.51 43.17
C PRO A 283 0.86 21.73 43.39
N VAL A 284 0.67 22.54 42.35
CA VAL A 284 -0.34 23.60 42.36
C VAL A 284 -1.69 22.98 42.01
N LEU A 285 -2.68 23.18 42.89
CA LEU A 285 -4.03 22.65 42.72
C LEU A 285 -4.95 23.71 42.14
N THR A 286 -5.68 23.35 41.09
CA THR A 286 -6.72 24.20 40.48
C THR A 286 -8.00 23.40 40.32
N THR A 287 -9.09 23.87 40.90
CA THR A 287 -10.39 23.18 40.80
C THR A 287 -11.10 23.53 39.51
N ILE A 288 -11.87 22.61 38.94
CA ILE A 288 -12.59 22.85 37.68
C ILE A 288 -13.53 24.06 37.72
N ASN A 289 -14.10 24.36 38.90
CA ASN A 289 -14.94 25.54 39.12
C ASN A 289 -14.20 26.86 38.89
N THR A 290 -12.90 26.91 39.18
CA THR A 290 -12.07 28.09 38.86
C THR A 290 -11.76 28.21 37.37
N ILE A 291 -11.82 27.10 36.63
CA ILE A 291 -11.49 27.05 35.21
C ILE A 291 -12.73 27.34 34.36
N PHE A 292 -13.88 26.74 34.65
CA PHE A 292 -15.12 26.85 33.85
C PHE A 292 -16.27 27.61 34.53
N GLY A 293 -16.18 27.92 35.82
CA GLY A 293 -17.30 28.45 36.61
C GLY A 293 -18.26 27.37 37.10
N ALA A 294 -19.33 27.77 37.79
CA ALA A 294 -20.38 26.85 38.25
C ALA A 294 -21.29 26.42 37.08
N GLY A 295 -21.38 25.11 36.81
CA GLY A 295 -22.28 24.54 35.80
C GLY A 295 -21.62 23.74 34.67
N ALA A 296 -20.31 23.47 34.73
CA ALA A 296 -19.66 22.55 33.79
C ALA A 296 -19.98 21.09 34.15
N GLU A 297 -20.39 20.29 33.17
CA GLU A 297 -20.66 18.85 33.36
C GLU A 297 -19.58 18.00 32.66
N GLY A 298 -19.06 17.00 33.37
CA GLY A 298 -18.09 16.04 32.83
C GLY A 298 -18.68 15.15 31.73
N PRO A 299 -17.84 14.42 30.96
CA PRO A 299 -16.43 14.13 31.25
C PRO A 299 -15.46 15.23 30.79
N TYR A 300 -14.44 15.49 31.61
CA TYR A 300 -13.35 16.40 31.30
C TYR A 300 -12.20 15.63 30.65
N LYS A 301 -11.65 16.18 29.56
CA LYS A 301 -10.49 15.57 28.87
C LYS A 301 -9.34 16.56 28.80
N LEU A 302 -8.15 16.09 29.14
CA LEU A 302 -6.93 16.87 29.20
C LEU A 302 -6.09 16.66 27.92
N GLU A 303 -5.72 17.74 27.23
CA GLU A 303 -4.93 17.68 25.99
C GLU A 303 -3.77 18.69 26.02
N THR A 304 -2.57 18.27 25.62
CA THR A 304 -1.41 19.16 25.45
C THR A 304 -1.59 20.00 24.20
N VAL A 305 -1.41 21.32 24.31
CA VAL A 305 -1.31 22.19 23.13
C VAL A 305 0.13 22.15 22.64
N LEU A 306 0.33 21.81 21.36
CA LEU A 306 1.66 21.78 20.75
C LEU A 306 2.19 23.20 20.56
N GLY A 307 3.48 23.43 20.80
CA GLY A 307 4.08 24.73 20.58
C GLY A 307 5.33 25.02 21.41
N ASP A 308 5.73 26.29 21.37
CA ASP A 308 6.92 26.81 22.07
C ASP A 308 6.68 27.09 23.56
N GLU A 309 5.42 27.15 24.00
CA GLU A 309 5.02 27.45 25.39
C GLU A 309 4.26 26.28 26.01
N PRO A 310 4.41 26.05 27.33
CA PRO A 310 3.72 24.97 28.03
C PRO A 310 2.25 25.34 28.25
N VAL A 311 1.40 24.90 27.33
CA VAL A 311 -0.03 25.22 27.34
C VAL A 311 -0.86 23.94 27.36
N VAL A 312 -1.87 23.91 28.22
CA VAL A 312 -2.77 22.78 28.40
C VAL A 312 -4.19 23.21 28.04
N SER A 313 -4.93 22.33 27.37
CA SER A 313 -6.34 22.54 27.10
C SER A 313 -7.19 21.50 27.82
N ILE A 314 -8.34 21.93 28.34
CA ILE A 314 -9.34 21.06 28.96
C ILE A 314 -10.62 21.20 28.17
N SER A 315 -11.22 20.08 27.75
CA SER A 315 -12.54 20.06 27.13
C SER A 315 -13.64 19.64 28.11
N THR A 316 -14.81 20.25 27.99
CA THR A 316 -16.03 19.98 28.79
C THR A 316 -17.23 19.71 27.86
N ASP A 317 -18.36 19.29 28.43
CA ASP A 317 -19.66 19.16 27.76
C ASP A 317 -19.62 18.18 26.56
N ASN A 318 -19.07 16.98 26.77
CA ASN A 318 -18.80 16.00 25.70
C ASN A 318 -17.94 16.55 24.54
N GLY A 319 -17.03 17.47 24.84
CA GLY A 319 -16.10 18.04 23.86
C GLY A 319 -16.68 19.18 23.03
N GLN A 320 -17.75 19.84 23.49
CA GLN A 320 -18.33 21.02 22.81
C GLN A 320 -17.51 22.30 23.07
N ARG A 321 -16.91 22.43 24.25
CA ARG A 321 -16.16 23.63 24.66
C ARG A 321 -14.79 23.25 25.20
N LYS A 322 -13.78 24.09 24.90
CA LYS A 322 -12.41 23.99 25.40
C LYS A 322 -11.99 25.29 26.07
N ARG A 323 -11.24 25.18 27.17
CA ARG A 323 -10.50 26.30 27.77
C ARG A 323 -9.02 25.98 27.83
N ILE A 324 -8.21 27.02 27.77
CA ILE A 324 -6.75 26.93 27.78
C ILE A 324 -6.22 27.43 29.13
N ILE A 325 -5.21 26.75 29.64
CA ILE A 325 -4.46 27.11 30.83
C ILE A 325 -2.99 27.24 30.43
N ILE A 326 -2.40 28.41 30.72
CA ILE A 326 -0.97 28.63 30.56
C ILE A 326 -0.28 28.07 31.80
N ALA A 327 0.62 27.11 31.61
CA ALA A 327 1.38 26.52 32.70
C ALA A 327 2.49 27.49 33.14
N GLY A 328 2.49 27.85 34.41
CA GLY A 328 3.46 28.72 35.06
C GLY A 328 3.50 28.45 36.55
N GLU A 329 4.24 29.26 37.32
CA GLU A 329 4.25 29.19 38.79
C GLU A 329 2.84 29.28 39.38
N THR A 330 1.99 30.11 38.76
CA THR A 330 0.54 30.12 38.98
C THR A 330 -0.16 29.82 37.65
N PRO A 331 -0.94 28.74 37.54
CA PRO A 331 -1.68 28.42 36.32
C PRO A 331 -2.74 29.50 36.08
N VAL A 332 -2.66 30.17 34.93
CA VAL A 332 -3.60 31.23 34.54
C VAL A 332 -4.61 30.65 33.54
N PRO A 333 -5.88 30.48 33.92
CA PRO A 333 -6.93 30.09 32.97
C PRO A 333 -7.30 31.29 32.09
N ILE A 334 -7.42 31.06 30.78
CA ILE A 334 -7.94 32.06 29.85
C ILE A 334 -9.47 31.89 29.82
N GLU A 335 -10.21 32.94 30.19
CA GLU A 335 -11.68 32.91 30.33
C GLU A 335 -12.46 32.77 29.01
N ARG A 336 -11.76 32.70 27.87
CA ARG A 336 -12.36 32.57 26.55
C ARG A 336 -12.74 31.13 26.26
N ASP A 337 -14.02 30.90 25.99
CA ASP A 337 -14.51 29.61 25.50
C ASP A 337 -14.12 29.40 24.03
N ILE A 338 -13.45 28.28 23.76
CA ILE A 338 -13.07 27.84 22.42
C ILE A 338 -13.99 26.69 22.00
N ILE A 339 -14.35 26.65 20.72
CA ILE A 339 -15.16 25.55 20.16
C ILE A 339 -14.34 24.25 20.27
N GLY A 340 -14.94 23.18 20.77
CA GLY A 340 -14.18 21.97 21.10
C GLY A 340 -13.55 21.23 19.91
N ASN A 341 -14.08 21.39 18.70
CA ASN A 341 -13.48 20.81 17.48
C ASN A 341 -12.30 21.64 16.92
N THR A 342 -11.94 22.75 17.55
CA THR A 342 -10.80 23.59 17.13
C THR A 342 -9.48 22.93 17.54
N SER A 343 -8.52 22.88 16.61
CA SER A 343 -7.15 22.48 16.94
C SER A 343 -6.30 23.72 17.29
N LEU A 344 -5.44 23.56 18.29
CA LEU A 344 -4.68 24.65 18.91
C LEU A 344 -3.19 24.43 18.72
N TYR A 345 -2.45 25.50 18.41
CA TYR A 345 -1.00 25.49 18.33
C TYR A 345 -0.43 26.82 18.83
N VAL A 346 0.65 26.80 19.62
CA VAL A 346 1.31 28.02 20.12
C VAL A 346 2.62 28.27 19.39
N THR A 347 2.79 29.46 18.83
CA THR A 347 4.02 29.87 18.14
C THR A 347 4.54 31.18 18.69
N SER A 348 5.87 31.32 18.77
CA SER A 348 6.52 32.55 19.19
C SER A 348 6.87 33.42 17.99
N LEU A 349 6.48 34.70 18.02
CA LEU A 349 6.89 35.72 17.06
C LEU A 349 7.67 36.82 17.79
N ASP A 350 8.99 36.84 17.61
CA ASP A 350 9.92 37.72 18.33
C ASP A 350 9.77 37.58 19.87
N LYS A 351 8.94 38.43 20.49
CA LYS A 351 8.62 38.41 21.94
C LYS A 351 7.14 38.14 22.24
N GLU A 352 6.28 38.18 21.23
CA GLU A 352 4.84 37.94 21.39
C GLU A 352 4.56 36.45 21.20
N LYS A 353 3.72 35.90 22.09
CA LYS A 353 3.25 34.51 22.00
C LYS A 353 1.88 34.49 21.36
N ILE A 354 1.75 33.71 20.29
CA ILE A 354 0.57 33.68 19.44
C ILE A 354 -0.07 32.29 19.52
N LEU A 355 -1.36 32.26 19.82
CA LEU A 355 -2.22 31.11 19.73
C LEU A 355 -2.83 31.04 18.32
N LEU A 356 -2.59 29.94 17.63
CA LEU A 356 -3.21 29.61 16.35
C LEU A 356 -4.37 28.65 16.59
N GLU A 357 -5.55 29.05 16.13
CA GLU A 357 -6.77 28.26 16.18
C GLU A 357 -7.15 27.83 14.78
N THR A 358 -7.23 26.53 14.55
CA THR A 358 -7.65 25.99 13.24
C THR A 358 -9.05 25.43 13.36
N THR A 359 -9.96 25.99 12.54
CA THR A 359 -11.34 25.54 12.44
C THR A 359 -11.65 25.11 11.02
N TYR A 360 -12.49 24.09 10.88
CA TYR A 360 -12.98 23.63 9.59
C TYR A 360 -14.51 23.77 9.56
N LYS A 361 -15.00 24.70 8.75
CA LYS A 361 -16.45 24.98 8.59
C LYS A 361 -16.79 25.07 7.11
N ASN A 362 -17.81 24.33 6.66
CA ASN A 362 -18.34 24.38 5.30
C ASN A 362 -17.27 24.20 4.18
N GLY A 363 -16.27 23.34 4.38
CA GLY A 363 -15.19 23.14 3.39
C GLY A 363 -14.12 24.23 3.37
N MET A 364 -14.20 25.20 4.29
CA MET A 364 -13.20 26.23 4.50
C MET A 364 -12.42 25.92 5.76
N THR A 365 -11.09 25.89 5.62
CA THR A 365 -10.17 25.88 6.75
C THR A 365 -9.83 27.31 7.09
N GLU A 366 -10.08 27.72 8.33
CA GLU A 366 -9.67 29.01 8.86
C GLU A 366 -8.65 28.79 9.98
N VAL A 367 -7.46 29.37 9.81
CA VAL A 367 -6.41 29.48 10.83
C VAL A 367 -6.46 30.90 11.37
N ALA A 368 -7.06 31.09 12.53
CA ALA A 368 -7.14 32.38 13.20
C ALA A 368 -5.99 32.55 14.20
N ALA A 369 -5.34 33.72 14.19
CA ALA A 369 -4.25 34.03 15.11
C ALA A 369 -4.73 34.95 16.24
N PHE A 370 -4.39 34.61 17.48
CA PHE A 370 -4.70 35.38 18.68
C PHE A 370 -3.45 35.57 19.53
N GLU A 371 -3.36 36.67 20.25
CA GLU A 371 -2.33 36.84 21.29
C GLU A 371 -2.66 35.94 22.50
N LEU A 372 -1.66 35.21 23.01
CA LEU A 372 -1.88 34.15 24.01
C LEU A 372 -2.43 34.69 25.35
N HIS A 373 -1.88 35.78 25.88
CA HIS A 373 -2.27 36.28 27.20
C HIS A 373 -3.56 37.09 27.19
N THR A 374 -3.75 37.93 26.17
CA THR A 374 -4.88 38.88 26.09
C THR A 374 -6.04 38.35 25.25
N SER A 375 -5.83 37.25 24.51
CA SER A 375 -6.78 36.72 23.52
C SER A 375 -7.19 37.72 22.42
N THR A 376 -6.38 38.76 22.16
CA THR A 376 -6.69 39.74 21.09
C THR A 376 -6.47 39.13 19.69
N PRO A 377 -7.39 39.33 18.73
CA PRO A 377 -7.23 38.78 17.39
C PRO A 377 -6.16 39.53 16.58
N ARG A 378 -5.33 38.78 15.84
CA ARG A 378 -4.30 39.29 14.92
C ARG A 378 -4.67 38.97 13.46
N PRO A 379 -5.53 39.77 12.83
CA PRO A 379 -6.07 39.46 11.49
C PRO A 379 -5.02 39.42 10.38
N GLN A 380 -3.86 40.04 10.56
CA GLN A 380 -2.75 40.01 9.58
C GLN A 380 -2.11 38.63 9.44
N LEU A 381 -2.26 37.78 10.45
CA LEU A 381 -1.71 36.42 10.49
C LEU A 381 -2.79 35.35 10.28
N SER A 382 -4.07 35.75 10.39
CA SER A 382 -5.19 34.85 10.12
C SER A 382 -5.29 34.53 8.63
N VAL A 383 -5.54 33.26 8.32
CA VAL A 383 -5.63 32.74 6.96
C VAL A 383 -6.90 31.91 6.81
N ALA A 384 -7.64 32.14 5.73
CA ALA A 384 -8.69 31.23 5.28
C ALA A 384 -8.28 30.56 3.95
N LEU A 385 -8.49 29.26 3.85
CA LEU A 385 -8.24 28.45 2.65
C LEU A 385 -9.45 27.58 2.34
N THR A 386 -9.89 27.64 1.09
CA THR A 386 -10.85 26.70 0.50
C THR A 386 -10.11 25.77 -0.45
N HIS A 387 -9.88 24.53 -0.03
CA HIS A 387 -9.23 23.52 -0.87
C HIS A 387 -9.78 22.11 -0.57
N SER A 388 -10.10 21.34 -1.61
CA SER A 388 -10.74 20.03 -1.49
C SER A 388 -9.90 18.97 -0.77
N SER A 389 -8.57 19.08 -0.87
CA SER A 389 -7.63 18.15 -0.21
C SER A 389 -7.43 18.39 1.30
N VAL A 390 -7.88 19.52 1.85
CA VAL A 390 -7.62 19.87 3.26
C VAL A 390 -8.92 19.72 4.04
N GLN A 391 -9.07 18.61 4.76
CA GLN A 391 -10.25 18.28 5.56
C GLN A 391 -9.86 18.19 7.03
N ALA A 392 -10.51 19.01 7.88
CA ALA A 392 -10.26 19.06 9.33
C ALA A 392 -8.76 19.04 9.72
N PRO A 393 -7.97 20.05 9.31
CA PRO A 393 -6.53 20.03 9.56
C PRO A 393 -6.16 20.36 11.01
N THR A 394 -5.06 19.75 11.45
CA THR A 394 -4.36 20.03 12.70
C THR A 394 -2.97 20.59 12.38
N ILE A 395 -2.57 21.66 13.06
CA ILE A 395 -1.21 22.23 12.89
C ILE A 395 -0.24 21.38 13.71
N VAL A 396 0.75 20.77 13.04
CA VAL A 396 1.78 19.96 13.71
C VAL A 396 3.04 20.78 14.00
N ALA A 397 3.35 21.73 13.11
CA ALA A 397 4.45 22.66 13.30
C ALA A 397 4.12 23.99 12.61
N SER A 398 4.56 25.09 13.20
CA SER A 398 4.43 26.43 12.61
C SER A 398 5.70 27.24 12.84
N ILE A 399 6.08 28.05 11.85
CA ILE A 399 7.17 29.03 12.00
C ILE A 399 6.84 30.33 11.26
N CYS A 400 7.13 31.45 11.90
CA CYS A 400 6.87 32.79 11.37
C CYS A 400 8.17 33.62 11.24
N PRO A 401 9.07 33.29 10.30
CA PRO A 401 10.26 34.10 10.09
C PRO A 401 9.94 35.52 9.61
N ARG A 402 10.69 36.48 10.14
CA ARG A 402 10.66 37.88 9.69
C ARG A 402 11.47 38.03 8.40
N GLN A 403 10.83 38.49 7.33
CA GLN A 403 11.49 38.80 6.06
C GLN A 403 11.50 40.31 5.82
N SER A 404 12.33 40.79 4.88
CA SER A 404 12.42 42.21 4.51
C SER A 404 11.10 42.82 4.01
N LYS A 405 10.16 42.00 3.55
CA LYS A 405 8.81 42.40 3.07
C LYS A 405 7.70 42.21 4.10
N GLY A 406 8.00 41.78 5.34
CA GLY A 406 7.03 41.48 6.39
C GLY A 406 7.22 40.10 7.01
N VAL A 407 6.35 39.74 7.96
CA VAL A 407 6.34 38.42 8.60
C VAL A 407 5.66 37.41 7.70
N THR A 408 6.27 36.24 7.53
CA THR A 408 5.73 35.18 6.67
C THR A 408 5.57 33.89 7.45
N CYS A 409 4.34 33.57 7.87
CA CYS A 409 4.08 32.32 8.57
C CYS A 409 3.94 31.14 7.60
N ARG A 410 4.55 30.02 7.98
CA ARG A 410 4.41 28.73 7.34
C ARG A 410 3.84 27.76 8.35
N HIS A 411 2.74 27.10 7.99
CA HIS A 411 2.05 26.14 8.83
C HIS A 411 2.06 24.77 8.14
N LEU A 412 2.55 23.76 8.85
CA LEU A 412 2.46 22.37 8.41
C LEU A 412 1.16 21.77 8.99
N LEU A 413 0.25 21.43 8.10
CA LEU A 413 -1.07 20.90 8.41
C LEU A 413 -1.06 19.38 8.21
N SER A 414 -1.62 18.65 9.19
CA SER A 414 -1.96 17.23 9.08
C SER A 414 -3.47 17.07 9.19
N CYS A 415 -4.09 16.52 8.17
CA CYS A 415 -5.53 16.30 8.11
C CYS A 415 -5.93 14.95 8.72
N GLU A 416 -7.21 14.79 9.06
CA GLU A 416 -7.75 13.53 9.57
C GLU A 416 -7.68 12.40 8.53
N ASP A 417 -7.79 12.73 7.25
CA ASP A 417 -7.64 11.80 6.11
C ASP A 417 -6.18 11.51 5.73
N HIS A 418 -5.24 11.82 6.63
CA HIS A 418 -3.79 11.65 6.48
C HIS A 418 -3.17 12.46 5.34
N VAL A 419 -3.80 13.56 4.90
CA VAL A 419 -3.17 14.53 4.00
C VAL A 419 -2.21 15.42 4.77
N ILE A 420 -1.00 15.61 4.24
CA ILE A 420 -0.05 16.62 4.72
C ILE A 420 -0.07 17.79 3.76
N ALA A 421 -0.26 18.99 4.28
CA ALA A 421 -0.26 20.22 3.50
C ALA A 421 0.69 21.27 4.11
N LEU A 422 1.43 21.97 3.27
CA LEU A 422 2.20 23.14 3.71
C LEU A 422 1.51 24.41 3.26
N LEU A 423 1.02 25.19 4.23
CA LEU A 423 0.40 26.47 4.03
C LEU A 423 1.44 27.58 4.24
N GLN A 424 1.53 28.52 3.29
CA GLN A 424 2.32 29.73 3.43
C GLN A 424 1.43 30.94 3.15
N HIS A 425 1.20 31.78 4.17
CA HIS A 425 0.16 32.82 4.14
C HIS A 425 -1.17 32.24 3.64
N SER A 426 -1.77 32.78 2.58
CA SER A 426 -3.01 32.32 1.97
C SER A 426 -2.83 31.35 0.80
N LYS A 427 -1.61 30.84 0.56
CA LYS A 427 -1.33 29.92 -0.54
C LYS A 427 -0.90 28.55 -0.04
N LEU A 428 -1.58 27.52 -0.51
CA LEU A 428 -1.14 26.12 -0.39
C LEU A 428 0.10 25.92 -1.28
N VAL A 429 1.25 25.60 -0.67
CA VAL A 429 2.51 25.41 -1.41
C VAL A 429 2.53 24.03 -2.08
N TRP A 430 2.20 23.00 -1.31
CA TRP A 430 2.06 21.63 -1.77
C TRP A 430 1.15 20.85 -0.81
N ALA A 431 0.54 19.78 -1.32
CA ALA A 431 -0.20 18.79 -0.55
C ALA A 431 0.28 17.39 -0.93
N ARG A 432 0.35 16.49 0.06
CA ARG A 432 0.80 15.10 -0.08
C ARG A 432 -0.23 14.16 0.51
N GLU A 433 -0.56 13.14 -0.27
CA GLU A 433 -1.55 12.12 0.08
C GLU A 433 -0.86 10.95 0.81
N GLU A 434 -0.61 11.08 2.12
CA GLU A 434 0.09 10.05 2.90
C GLU A 434 -0.83 8.92 3.40
N ALA A 435 -2.14 8.98 3.11
CA ALA A 435 -3.05 7.87 3.33
C ALA A 435 -2.62 6.60 2.57
N LEU A 436 -1.95 6.76 1.43
CA LEU A 436 -1.44 5.67 0.59
C LEU A 436 -0.30 4.87 1.24
N ALA A 437 0.27 5.33 2.35
CA ALA A 437 1.26 4.58 3.12
C ALA A 437 0.68 3.33 3.81
N LYS A 438 -0.65 3.28 4.01
CA LYS A 438 -1.34 2.14 4.67
C LYS A 438 -2.58 1.72 3.89
N ILE A 439 -2.32 0.90 2.86
CA ILE A 439 -3.33 0.28 2.01
C ILE A 439 -3.84 -1.03 2.61
N ILE A 440 -5.17 -1.21 2.60
CA ILE A 440 -5.85 -2.42 3.09
C ILE A 440 -6.30 -3.33 1.95
N ALA A 441 -6.95 -2.75 0.94
CA ALA A 441 -7.53 -3.49 -0.17
C ALA A 441 -7.17 -2.82 -1.50
N VAL A 442 -6.96 -3.65 -2.52
CA VAL A 442 -6.59 -3.23 -3.87
C VAL A 442 -7.33 -4.09 -4.87
N GLU A 443 -7.88 -3.47 -5.90
CA GLU A 443 -8.41 -4.15 -7.08
C GLU A 443 -7.92 -3.44 -8.34
N ILE A 444 -7.62 -4.20 -9.40
CA ILE A 444 -7.21 -3.63 -10.69
C ILE A 444 -8.33 -3.87 -11.70
N ILE A 445 -8.92 -2.78 -12.17
CA ILE A 445 -10.17 -2.76 -12.94
C ILE A 445 -9.88 -2.32 -14.37
N GLU A 446 -10.56 -2.96 -15.32
CA GLU A 446 -10.45 -2.60 -16.73
C GLU A 446 -11.07 -1.23 -17.00
N LEU A 447 -10.42 -0.46 -17.88
CA LEU A 447 -10.95 0.81 -18.35
C LEU A 447 -12.16 0.61 -19.28
N PRO A 448 -13.00 1.63 -19.49
CA PRO A 448 -14.09 1.57 -20.45
C PRO A 448 -13.59 1.38 -21.89
N MET A 449 -14.45 0.79 -22.71
CA MET A 449 -14.22 0.59 -24.14
C MET A 449 -14.16 1.92 -24.89
N SER A 450 -13.42 1.96 -26.00
CA SER A 450 -13.38 3.11 -26.89
C SER A 450 -14.73 3.35 -27.58
N GLU A 451 -15.02 4.58 -28.02
CA GLU A 451 -16.25 4.88 -28.77
C GLU A 451 -16.42 3.98 -30.01
N GLY A 452 -15.31 3.62 -30.68
CA GLY A 452 -15.33 2.69 -31.81
C GLY A 452 -15.71 1.26 -31.41
N GLU A 453 -15.22 0.77 -30.28
CA GLU A 453 -15.60 -0.55 -29.74
C GLU A 453 -17.03 -0.57 -29.21
N GLN A 454 -17.51 0.53 -28.62
CA GLN A 454 -18.91 0.69 -28.20
C GLN A 454 -19.85 0.66 -29.41
N ALA A 455 -19.48 1.29 -30.53
CA ALA A 455 -20.24 1.21 -31.77
C ALA A 455 -20.32 -0.23 -32.32
N ILE A 456 -19.24 -1.02 -32.14
CA ILE A 456 -19.23 -2.44 -32.50
C ILE A 456 -20.15 -3.24 -31.56
N GLU A 457 -20.12 -2.97 -30.26
CA GLU A 457 -20.98 -3.66 -29.29
C GLU A 457 -22.46 -3.41 -29.61
N THR A 458 -22.84 -2.15 -29.86
CA THR A 458 -24.22 -1.79 -30.27
C THR A 458 -24.62 -2.34 -31.65
N GLU A 459 -23.67 -2.64 -32.54
CA GLU A 459 -23.93 -3.37 -33.79
C GLU A 459 -24.38 -4.81 -33.53
N PHE A 460 -24.00 -5.41 -32.40
CA PHE A 460 -24.28 -6.81 -32.06
C PHE A 460 -25.23 -6.99 -30.87
N ASP A 461 -25.47 -5.96 -30.03
CA ASP A 461 -26.38 -6.08 -28.90
C ASP A 461 -27.82 -6.25 -29.38
N GLN A 462 -28.49 -7.27 -28.84
CA GLN A 462 -29.84 -7.73 -29.16
C GLN A 462 -30.63 -7.84 -27.86
N LYS A 463 -31.31 -6.75 -27.50
CA LYS A 463 -32.37 -6.73 -26.48
C LYS A 463 -33.61 -5.96 -26.95
N GLU A 464 -33.93 -6.02 -28.23
CA GLU A 464 -35.31 -5.72 -28.64
C GLU A 464 -36.16 -6.97 -28.42
N SER A 465 -37.32 -6.74 -27.80
CA SER A 465 -38.25 -7.74 -27.30
C SER A 465 -38.49 -8.85 -28.31
N ILE A 466 -38.44 -10.08 -27.80
CA ILE A 466 -39.19 -11.21 -28.36
C ILE A 466 -40.67 -10.87 -28.17
N ASP A 467 -41.16 -9.86 -28.88
CA ASP A 467 -42.57 -9.73 -29.16
C ASP A 467 -42.88 -10.74 -30.26
N VAL A 468 -43.89 -11.54 -29.98
CA VAL A 468 -44.16 -12.88 -30.52
C VAL A 468 -44.60 -12.90 -32.00
N ASP A 469 -44.42 -11.80 -32.74
CA ASP A 469 -44.79 -11.68 -34.15
C ASP A 469 -43.59 -11.78 -35.10
N GLY A 470 -43.00 -12.98 -35.15
CA GLY A 470 -42.94 -13.74 -36.40
C GLY A 470 -42.13 -13.24 -37.61
N SER A 471 -41.22 -12.28 -37.51
CA SER A 471 -40.22 -12.10 -38.58
C SER A 471 -38.82 -11.79 -38.04
N TRP A 472 -37.88 -12.69 -38.28
CA TRP A 472 -36.47 -12.40 -38.14
C TRP A 472 -36.09 -11.33 -39.15
N ASP A 473 -35.95 -10.08 -38.70
CA ASP A 473 -35.56 -8.97 -39.57
C ASP A 473 -34.05 -8.99 -39.81
N VAL A 474 -33.58 -10.05 -40.48
CA VAL A 474 -32.20 -10.21 -40.97
C VAL A 474 -31.82 -9.02 -41.86
N PHE A 475 -32.82 -8.42 -42.53
CA PHE A 475 -32.64 -7.25 -43.37
C PHE A 475 -32.30 -5.99 -42.54
N SER A 476 -32.98 -5.73 -41.42
CA SER A 476 -32.56 -4.63 -40.52
C SER A 476 -31.21 -4.88 -39.87
N MET A 477 -30.87 -6.13 -39.49
CA MET A 477 -29.51 -6.45 -39.02
C MET A 477 -28.45 -6.16 -40.09
N PHE A 478 -28.72 -6.54 -41.34
CA PHE A 478 -27.84 -6.27 -42.47
C PHE A 478 -27.71 -4.77 -42.78
N LEU A 479 -28.83 -4.04 -42.79
CA LEU A 479 -28.83 -2.58 -42.96
C LEU A 479 -28.09 -1.88 -41.81
N ARG A 480 -28.30 -2.29 -40.55
CA ARG A 480 -27.57 -1.77 -39.38
C ARG A 480 -26.08 -1.96 -39.54
N ARG A 481 -25.66 -3.16 -39.96
CA ARG A 481 -24.25 -3.50 -40.21
C ARG A 481 -23.65 -2.67 -41.34
N ILE A 482 -24.34 -2.51 -42.48
CA ILE A 482 -23.87 -1.66 -43.57
C ILE A 482 -23.76 -0.20 -43.11
N CYS A 483 -24.79 0.33 -42.44
CA CYS A 483 -24.76 1.70 -41.93
C CYS A 483 -23.60 1.92 -40.94
N SER A 484 -23.37 0.98 -40.01
CA SER A 484 -22.22 0.98 -39.09
C SER A 484 -20.90 1.03 -39.86
N GLN A 485 -20.70 0.13 -40.83
CA GLN A 485 -19.46 0.07 -41.63
C GLN A 485 -19.25 1.30 -42.51
N VAL A 486 -20.32 1.87 -43.10
CA VAL A 486 -20.24 3.13 -43.86
C VAL A 486 -19.84 4.28 -42.95
N ASN A 487 -20.37 4.35 -41.73
CA ASN A 487 -19.97 5.35 -40.73
C ASN A 487 -18.50 5.18 -40.32
N GLN A 488 -18.02 3.94 -40.10
CA GLN A 488 -16.61 3.65 -39.82
C GLN A 488 -15.70 4.04 -41.00
N ALA A 489 -16.10 3.73 -42.24
CA ALA A 489 -15.35 4.11 -43.44
C ALA A 489 -15.30 5.63 -43.62
N ARG A 490 -16.40 6.33 -43.35
CA ARG A 490 -16.45 7.79 -43.33
C ARG A 490 -15.50 8.36 -42.26
N ALA A 491 -15.48 7.79 -41.06
CA ALA A 491 -14.57 8.20 -40.00
C ALA A 491 -13.09 7.98 -40.42
N LEU A 492 -12.76 6.81 -40.98
CA LEU A 492 -11.40 6.54 -41.50
C LEU A 492 -10.97 7.54 -42.57
N LEU A 493 -11.85 7.87 -43.52
CA LEU A 493 -11.59 8.87 -44.55
C LEU A 493 -11.37 10.27 -43.95
N GLN A 494 -12.17 10.66 -42.95
CA GLN A 494 -12.02 11.94 -42.25
C GLN A 494 -10.68 12.02 -41.48
N THR A 495 -10.29 10.95 -40.78
CA THR A 495 -9.00 10.87 -40.09
C THR A 495 -7.82 10.89 -41.08
N ALA A 496 -7.91 10.15 -42.19
CA ALA A 496 -6.88 10.16 -43.24
C ALA A 496 -6.73 11.53 -43.92
N LEU A 497 -7.80 12.31 -43.98
CA LEU A 497 -7.83 13.69 -44.48
C LEU A 497 -7.46 14.75 -43.42
N GLY A 498 -7.07 14.34 -42.21
CA GLY A 498 -6.63 15.23 -41.13
C GLY A 498 -7.73 16.09 -40.50
N ARG A 499 -9.01 15.71 -40.65
CA ARG A 499 -10.14 16.34 -39.94
C ARG A 499 -10.51 15.49 -38.74
N GLU A 500 -10.03 15.85 -37.56
CA GLU A 500 -10.42 15.18 -36.33
C GLU A 500 -11.89 15.49 -35.98
N PRO A 501 -12.69 14.47 -35.59
CA PRO A 501 -14.02 14.71 -35.04
C PRO A 501 -13.92 15.49 -33.73
N PRO A 502 -14.96 16.25 -33.34
CA PRO A 502 -14.98 16.96 -32.07
C PRO A 502 -14.89 15.94 -30.92
N GLN A 503 -13.85 16.06 -30.09
CA GLN A 503 -13.67 15.20 -28.92
C GLN A 503 -14.82 15.43 -27.93
N SER A 504 -15.43 14.34 -27.47
CA SER A 504 -16.46 14.35 -26.43
C SER A 504 -15.88 14.84 -25.09
N ASN A 505 -16.74 15.36 -24.20
CA ASN A 505 -16.33 15.94 -22.89
C ASN A 505 -15.70 14.95 -21.89
N GLN A 506 -15.58 13.66 -22.24
CA GLN A 506 -14.87 12.68 -21.43
C GLN A 506 -13.36 12.79 -21.69
N ARG A 507 -12.51 12.63 -20.67
CA ARG A 507 -11.06 12.58 -20.88
C ARG A 507 -10.76 11.41 -21.84
N ALA A 508 -10.43 11.74 -23.08
CA ALA A 508 -10.16 10.78 -24.14
C ALA A 508 -9.02 9.77 -23.84
N ASP A 509 -8.24 10.01 -22.78
CA ASP A 509 -7.10 9.17 -22.36
C ASP A 509 -7.51 7.96 -21.48
N LEU A 510 -8.67 7.99 -20.81
CA LEU A 510 -9.11 6.91 -19.89
C LEU A 510 -9.87 5.79 -20.61
N VAL A 511 -9.26 5.27 -21.68
CA VAL A 511 -9.83 4.20 -22.50
C VAL A 511 -8.92 2.98 -22.44
N ARG A 512 -9.54 1.79 -22.47
CA ARG A 512 -8.82 0.52 -22.54
C ARG A 512 -7.93 0.47 -23.77
N ASP A 513 -6.71 -0.03 -23.58
CA ASP A 513 -5.80 -0.36 -24.68
C ASP A 513 -6.10 -1.76 -25.25
N ARG A 514 -5.67 -2.02 -26.50
CA ARG A 514 -5.92 -3.29 -27.18
C ARG A 514 -5.39 -4.51 -26.41
N PHE A 515 -4.30 -4.34 -25.65
CA PHE A 515 -3.66 -5.41 -24.88
C PHE A 515 -4.15 -5.49 -23.43
N GLY A 516 -5.02 -4.58 -22.99
CA GLY A 516 -5.50 -4.54 -21.61
C GLY A 516 -4.38 -4.33 -20.57
N LEU A 517 -3.32 -3.62 -20.92
CA LEU A 517 -2.23 -3.22 -20.01
C LEU A 517 -2.54 -1.92 -19.28
N HIS A 518 -3.43 -1.09 -19.85
CA HIS A 518 -3.91 0.14 -19.27
C HIS A 518 -5.19 -0.13 -18.46
N LYS A 519 -5.02 -0.15 -17.14
CA LYS A 519 -6.08 -0.40 -16.15
C LYS A 519 -6.10 0.69 -15.07
N MET A 520 -7.20 0.73 -14.32
CA MET A 520 -7.36 1.56 -13.13
C MET A 520 -7.07 0.73 -11.88
N ILE A 521 -6.15 1.18 -11.03
CA ILE A 521 -5.90 0.58 -9.72
C ILE A 521 -6.81 1.30 -8.72
N VAL A 522 -7.76 0.58 -8.13
CA VAL A 522 -8.62 1.11 -7.07
C VAL A 522 -8.08 0.63 -5.73
N VAL A 523 -7.79 1.59 -4.86
CA VAL A 523 -7.12 1.37 -3.58
C VAL A 523 -7.99 1.89 -2.45
N VAL A 524 -8.05 1.13 -1.36
CA VAL A 524 -8.72 1.51 -0.11
C VAL A 524 -7.69 1.59 1.02
N THR A 525 -7.68 2.72 1.73
CA THR A 525 -6.72 3.01 2.80
C THR A 525 -7.34 2.84 4.19
N ALA A 526 -6.50 2.70 5.21
CA ALA A 526 -6.93 2.57 6.60
C ALA A 526 -7.64 3.81 7.16
N ALA A 527 -7.41 4.99 6.58
CA ALA A 527 -8.11 6.22 6.92
C ALA A 527 -9.53 6.29 6.33
N GLY A 528 -9.94 5.32 5.52
CA GLY A 528 -11.24 5.31 4.85
C GLY A 528 -11.30 6.14 3.56
N LYS A 529 -10.13 6.42 2.97
CA LYS A 529 -9.99 7.13 1.68
C LYS A 529 -9.77 6.13 0.54
N LEU A 530 -10.47 6.35 -0.56
CA LEU A 530 -10.39 5.58 -1.80
C LEU A 530 -9.68 6.40 -2.87
N PHE A 531 -8.87 5.72 -3.68
CA PHE A 531 -8.13 6.32 -4.78
C PHE A 531 -8.31 5.50 -6.05
N GLY A 532 -8.44 6.20 -7.19
CA GLY A 532 -8.27 5.63 -8.51
C GLY A 532 -6.93 6.07 -9.10
N ILE A 533 -6.00 5.13 -9.25
CA ILE A 533 -4.65 5.38 -9.76
C ILE A 533 -4.49 4.76 -11.15
N GLU A 534 -3.96 5.53 -12.09
CA GLU A 534 -3.67 5.05 -13.44
C GLU A 534 -2.44 4.12 -13.43
N THR A 535 -2.53 2.94 -14.06
CA THR A 535 -1.40 2.01 -14.17
C THR A 535 -0.21 2.52 -14.97
N ARG A 536 -0.41 3.40 -15.98
CA ARG A 536 0.67 3.82 -16.88
C ARG A 536 1.68 4.77 -16.22
N LYS A 537 1.18 5.80 -15.53
CA LYS A 537 2.02 6.84 -14.89
C LYS A 537 1.99 6.80 -13.36
N GLY A 538 1.03 6.10 -12.77
CA GLY A 538 0.76 6.16 -11.33
C GLY A 538 0.06 7.44 -10.89
N GLU A 539 -0.54 8.21 -11.80
CA GLU A 539 -1.25 9.45 -11.43
C GLU A 539 -2.58 9.13 -10.73
N ILE A 540 -2.90 9.90 -9.69
CA ILE A 540 -4.19 9.82 -8.99
C ILE A 540 -5.23 10.54 -9.86
N ILE A 541 -6.17 9.79 -10.43
CA ILE A 541 -7.23 10.31 -11.32
C ILE A 541 -8.38 10.90 -10.51
N TRP A 542 -8.78 10.19 -9.45
CA TRP A 542 -9.83 10.62 -8.53
C TRP A 542 -9.51 10.13 -7.12
N GLN A 543 -10.06 10.84 -6.15
CA GLN A 543 -9.98 10.51 -4.73
C GLN A 543 -11.31 10.78 -4.05
N LEU A 544 -11.65 9.95 -3.07
CA LEU A 544 -12.93 10.01 -2.38
C LEU A 544 -12.74 9.57 -0.93
N THR A 545 -13.28 10.32 0.01
CA THR A 545 -13.22 9.99 1.43
C THR A 545 -14.60 9.50 1.89
N VAL A 546 -14.66 8.31 2.51
CA VAL A 546 -15.87 7.81 3.14
C VAL A 546 -15.77 8.07 4.64
N PRO A 547 -16.66 8.90 5.22
CA PRO A 547 -16.57 9.24 6.63
C PRO A 547 -16.94 8.06 7.52
N ASN A 548 -16.32 8.00 8.71
CA ASN A 548 -16.67 7.13 9.82
C ASN A 548 -16.60 5.61 9.59
N ILE A 549 -15.69 5.13 8.73
CA ILE A 549 -15.52 3.71 8.46
C ILE A 549 -14.33 3.08 9.20
N ARG A 550 -14.45 1.79 9.51
CA ARG A 550 -13.44 0.94 10.14
C ARG A 550 -13.43 -0.45 9.49
N GLY A 551 -12.35 -1.20 9.67
CA GLY A 551 -12.31 -2.64 9.36
C GLY A 551 -13.38 -3.46 10.10
N LEU A 552 -13.73 -4.61 9.54
CA LEU A 552 -14.85 -5.46 9.99
C LEU A 552 -14.69 -6.02 11.41
N THR A 553 -13.45 -6.15 11.90
CA THR A 553 -13.14 -6.68 13.23
C THR A 553 -12.26 -5.68 13.98
N LYS A 554 -12.45 -5.54 15.31
CA LYS A 554 -11.66 -4.58 16.11
C LYS A 554 -10.15 -4.82 16.01
N ASP A 555 -9.76 -6.09 15.94
CA ASP A 555 -8.35 -6.53 15.89
C ASP A 555 -7.75 -6.51 14.48
N SER A 556 -8.56 -6.34 13.44
CA SER A 556 -8.09 -6.33 12.06
C SER A 556 -8.71 -5.19 11.27
N ASP A 557 -7.87 -4.30 10.74
CA ASP A 557 -8.26 -3.21 9.84
C ASP A 557 -8.77 -3.71 8.47
N LYS A 558 -9.13 -4.99 8.32
CA LYS A 558 -9.55 -5.58 7.04
C LYS A 558 -10.89 -5.01 6.59
N MET A 559 -10.89 -4.42 5.41
CA MET A 559 -12.06 -4.00 4.63
C MET A 559 -12.09 -4.85 3.35
N LEU A 560 -13.28 -5.07 2.79
CA LEU A 560 -13.44 -5.89 1.58
C LEU A 560 -13.91 -5.02 0.42
N LEU A 561 -13.22 -5.12 -0.72
CA LEU A 561 -13.58 -4.44 -1.95
C LEU A 561 -14.07 -5.48 -2.95
N TYR A 562 -15.33 -5.37 -3.39
CA TYR A 562 -15.92 -6.27 -4.38
C TYR A 562 -16.18 -5.55 -5.69
N VAL A 563 -15.74 -6.15 -6.79
CA VAL A 563 -16.09 -5.73 -8.15
C VAL A 563 -17.39 -6.40 -8.56
N GLN A 564 -18.53 -5.68 -8.42
CA GLN A 564 -19.85 -6.23 -8.74
C GLN A 564 -20.10 -6.28 -10.26
N ARG A 565 -19.65 -5.25 -10.99
CA ARG A 565 -19.77 -5.15 -12.45
C ARG A 565 -18.55 -4.43 -13.03
N GLY A 566 -17.88 -5.07 -14.00
CA GLY A 566 -16.76 -4.48 -14.74
C GLY A 566 -17.22 -3.52 -15.86
N SER A 567 -16.27 -2.98 -16.61
CA SER A 567 -16.52 -2.04 -17.72
C SER A 567 -16.90 -2.69 -19.05
N ARG A 568 -16.97 -4.02 -19.11
CA ARG A 568 -17.22 -4.80 -20.33
C ARG A 568 -18.64 -4.66 -20.87
N HIS A 569 -19.62 -4.41 -20.01
CA HIS A 569 -21.05 -4.44 -20.34
C HIS A 569 -21.56 -3.02 -20.64
N PHE A 570 -21.41 -2.55 -21.87
CA PHE A 570 -22.10 -1.34 -22.34
C PHE A 570 -23.61 -1.65 -22.51
N PRO A 571 -24.56 -0.73 -22.21
CA PRO A 571 -24.42 0.65 -21.73
C PRO A 571 -24.31 0.80 -20.20
N HIS A 572 -24.22 -0.29 -19.45
CA HIS A 572 -24.24 -0.25 -17.99
C HIS A 572 -22.92 0.29 -17.40
N SER A 573 -23.01 1.14 -16.37
CA SER A 573 -21.83 1.69 -15.70
C SER A 573 -21.12 0.65 -14.81
N PRO A 574 -19.78 0.67 -14.73
CA PRO A 574 -19.05 -0.20 -13.82
C PRO A 574 -19.35 0.16 -12.35
N GLN A 575 -19.38 -0.84 -11.48
CA GLN A 575 -19.78 -0.69 -10.08
C GLN A 575 -18.91 -1.54 -9.15
N CYS A 576 -18.39 -0.90 -8.11
CA CYS A 576 -17.70 -1.54 -6.99
C CYS A 576 -18.44 -1.27 -5.67
N ALA A 577 -18.34 -2.23 -4.76
CA ALA A 577 -18.89 -2.14 -3.41
C ALA A 577 -17.78 -2.33 -2.39
N LEU A 578 -17.59 -1.32 -1.53
CA LEU A 578 -16.75 -1.41 -0.34
C LEU A 578 -17.59 -1.87 0.83
N VAL A 579 -17.18 -2.95 1.49
CA VAL A 579 -17.82 -3.49 2.69
C VAL A 579 -16.91 -3.23 3.90
N ALA A 580 -17.43 -2.48 4.86
CA ALA A 580 -16.73 -2.03 6.06
C ALA A 580 -17.67 -2.06 7.28
N ALA A 581 -17.13 -1.76 8.46
CA ALA A 581 -17.93 -1.54 9.67
C ALA A 581 -17.96 -0.04 10.02
N ASP A 582 -19.05 0.40 10.63
CA ASP A 582 -19.17 1.73 11.22
C ASP A 582 -18.26 1.86 12.46
N LYS A 583 -17.60 3.00 12.61
CA LYS A 583 -16.66 3.23 13.72
C LYS A 583 -17.34 3.29 15.08
N ASP A 584 -18.55 3.85 15.14
CA ASP A 584 -19.28 4.08 16.40
C ASP A 584 -20.16 2.87 16.78
N THR A 585 -20.97 2.40 15.85
CA THR A 585 -21.97 1.34 16.11
C THR A 585 -21.42 -0.07 15.90
N ASN A 586 -20.31 -0.24 15.16
CA ASN A 586 -19.82 -1.53 14.64
C ASN A 586 -20.82 -2.27 13.74
N GLU A 587 -21.82 -1.59 13.21
CA GLU A 587 -22.72 -2.15 12.20
C GLU A 587 -22.06 -2.20 10.82
N GLY A 588 -22.55 -3.10 9.97
CA GLY A 588 -22.10 -3.24 8.59
C GLY A 588 -22.49 -2.05 7.72
N ILE A 589 -21.55 -1.59 6.91
CA ILE A 589 -21.74 -0.54 5.91
C ILE A 589 -21.34 -1.08 4.56
N VAL A 590 -22.16 -0.79 3.54
CA VAL A 590 -21.81 -0.99 2.13
C VAL A 590 -21.78 0.35 1.43
N TYR A 591 -20.70 0.65 0.74
CA TYR A 591 -20.53 1.87 -0.04
C TYR A 591 -20.35 1.54 -1.52
N THR A 592 -21.27 1.98 -2.37
CA THR A 592 -21.24 1.71 -3.82
C THR A 592 -20.80 2.93 -4.62
N PHE A 593 -19.89 2.70 -5.56
CA PHE A 593 -19.31 3.76 -6.38
C PHE A 593 -18.88 3.25 -7.75
N ASN A 594 -18.74 4.18 -8.69
CA ASN A 594 -18.14 3.91 -9.99
C ASN A 594 -16.60 3.94 -9.87
N PRO A 595 -15.89 2.83 -10.12
CA PRO A 595 -14.44 2.74 -9.96
C PRO A 595 -13.62 3.57 -10.96
N ILE A 596 -14.23 4.00 -12.07
CA ILE A 596 -13.53 4.78 -13.11
C ILE A 596 -13.59 6.28 -12.79
N THR A 597 -14.74 6.77 -12.32
CA THR A 597 -14.96 8.21 -12.04
C THR A 597 -14.85 8.57 -10.57
N GLY A 598 -14.97 7.61 -9.66
CA GLY A 598 -15.02 7.83 -8.21
C GLY A 598 -16.36 8.39 -7.72
N GLN A 599 -17.37 8.51 -8.58
CA GLN A 599 -18.67 9.06 -8.19
C GLN A 599 -19.48 8.02 -7.38
N PRO A 600 -20.14 8.43 -6.28
CA PRO A 600 -21.08 7.56 -5.56
C PRO A 600 -22.26 7.21 -6.46
N LEU A 601 -22.72 5.96 -6.38
CA LEU A 601 -23.93 5.50 -7.06
C LEU A 601 -25.13 5.61 -6.11
N GLU A 602 -25.36 4.59 -5.28
CA GLU A 602 -26.35 4.64 -4.18
C GLU A 602 -25.74 5.25 -2.90
N GLY A 603 -24.42 5.49 -2.89
CA GLY A 603 -23.71 6.11 -1.77
C GLY A 603 -23.49 5.15 -0.61
N LEU A 604 -23.69 5.65 0.61
CA LEU A 604 -23.43 4.95 1.87
C LEU A 604 -24.70 4.29 2.42
N THR A 605 -24.76 2.96 2.42
CA THR A 605 -25.89 2.18 2.95
C THR A 605 -25.50 1.51 4.27
N ARG A 606 -26.21 1.86 5.34
CA ARG A 606 -26.08 1.22 6.66
C ARG A 606 -27.01 0.02 6.75
N LEU A 607 -26.47 -1.14 7.11
CA LEU A 607 -27.20 -2.40 7.08
C LEU A 607 -28.03 -2.66 8.37
N GLY A 608 -27.68 -2.03 9.50
CA GLY A 608 -28.38 -2.24 10.78
C GLY A 608 -28.05 -3.56 11.50
N TYR A 609 -27.00 -4.27 11.06
CA TYR A 609 -26.53 -5.52 11.66
C TYR A 609 -25.03 -5.70 11.49
N LYS A 610 -24.41 -6.55 12.32
CA LYS A 610 -22.96 -6.77 12.31
C LYS A 610 -22.59 -7.85 11.30
N ILE A 611 -21.67 -7.54 10.39
CA ILE A 611 -21.21 -8.49 9.37
C ILE A 611 -20.24 -9.50 10.00
N LYS A 612 -20.54 -10.79 9.85
CA LYS A 612 -19.67 -11.91 10.23
C LYS A 612 -18.80 -12.37 9.06
N GLN A 613 -19.38 -12.47 7.87
CA GLN A 613 -18.71 -12.89 6.63
C GLN A 613 -19.48 -12.35 5.42
N SER A 614 -18.81 -12.18 4.28
CA SER A 614 -19.47 -11.89 3.01
C SER A 614 -18.83 -12.64 1.84
N MET A 615 -19.57 -12.78 0.75
CA MET A 615 -19.12 -13.42 -0.49
C MET A 615 -19.80 -12.79 -1.70
N LEU A 616 -19.06 -12.59 -2.79
CA LEU A 616 -19.62 -12.19 -4.09
C LEU A 616 -20.15 -13.43 -4.84
N LEU A 617 -21.40 -13.39 -5.28
CA LEU A 617 -21.99 -14.46 -6.08
C LEU A 617 -21.47 -14.44 -7.51
N HIS A 618 -21.30 -15.63 -8.09
CA HIS A 618 -20.89 -15.77 -9.49
C HIS A 618 -22.01 -15.44 -10.47
N ALA A 619 -23.26 -15.77 -10.12
CA ALA A 619 -24.42 -15.54 -10.96
C ALA A 619 -24.80 -14.04 -11.00
N PRO A 620 -24.79 -13.41 -12.19
CA PRO A 620 -25.22 -12.03 -12.33
C PRO A 620 -26.75 -11.91 -12.39
N THR A 621 -27.25 -10.70 -12.14
CA THR A 621 -28.62 -10.30 -12.49
C THR A 621 -28.76 -10.04 -14.00
N GLU A 622 -29.97 -9.71 -14.46
CA GLU A 622 -30.25 -9.34 -15.86
C GLU A 622 -29.46 -8.12 -16.35
N GLU A 623 -29.00 -7.27 -15.42
CA GLU A 623 -28.14 -6.10 -15.65
C GLU A 623 -26.64 -6.40 -15.48
N PHE A 624 -26.26 -7.68 -15.49
CA PHE A 624 -24.89 -8.14 -15.30
C PHE A 624 -24.26 -7.75 -13.94
N LEU A 625 -25.09 -7.48 -12.93
CA LEU A 625 -24.62 -7.13 -11.59
C LEU A 625 -24.47 -8.39 -10.73
N ARG A 626 -23.29 -8.60 -10.13
CA ARG A 626 -23.07 -9.67 -9.15
C ARG A 626 -23.47 -9.21 -7.75
N SER A 627 -24.36 -9.96 -7.11
CA SER A 627 -24.83 -9.65 -5.75
C SER A 627 -23.89 -10.19 -4.68
N ILE A 628 -23.91 -9.54 -3.52
CA ILE A 628 -23.10 -9.88 -2.35
C ILE A 628 -24.01 -10.57 -1.33
N VAL A 629 -23.63 -11.77 -0.91
CA VAL A 629 -24.26 -12.48 0.20
C VAL A 629 -23.52 -12.12 1.47
N ILE A 630 -24.26 -11.71 2.50
CA ILE A 630 -23.73 -11.28 3.79
C ILE A 630 -24.32 -12.17 4.88
N LEU A 631 -23.45 -12.69 5.74
CA LEU A 631 -23.84 -13.44 6.93
C LEU A 631 -23.74 -12.51 8.15
N ASP A 632 -24.85 -12.32 8.85
CA ASP A 632 -24.95 -11.56 10.10
C ASP A 632 -24.28 -12.33 11.26
N ALA A 633 -23.94 -11.64 12.34
CA ALA A 633 -23.47 -12.23 13.60
C ALA A 633 -24.48 -13.21 14.22
N ARG A 634 -25.77 -13.10 13.88
CA ARG A 634 -26.85 -14.03 14.26
C ARG A 634 -27.05 -15.18 13.26
N ASP A 635 -26.10 -15.41 12.36
CA ASP A 635 -26.15 -16.42 11.30
C ASP A 635 -27.36 -16.28 10.34
N ARG A 636 -27.89 -15.06 10.19
CA ARG A 636 -28.91 -14.72 9.18
C ARG A 636 -28.27 -14.27 7.89
N VAL A 637 -28.90 -14.61 6.78
CA VAL A 637 -28.36 -14.34 5.44
C VAL A 637 -29.08 -13.15 4.84
N HIS A 638 -28.30 -12.18 4.39
CA HIS A 638 -28.77 -11.00 3.68
C HIS A 638 -28.12 -10.94 2.30
N VAL A 639 -28.79 -10.32 1.33
CA VAL A 639 -28.28 -10.14 -0.02
C VAL A 639 -28.33 -8.67 -0.37
N TYR A 640 -27.23 -8.17 -0.92
CA TYR A 640 -27.11 -6.80 -1.39
C TYR A 640 -26.75 -6.78 -2.89
N PRO A 641 -27.51 -6.06 -3.75
CA PRO A 641 -28.76 -5.36 -3.47
C PRO A 641 -29.96 -6.31 -3.25
N GLU A 642 -31.03 -5.83 -2.60
CA GLU A 642 -32.20 -6.65 -2.24
C GLU A 642 -32.97 -7.20 -3.45
N CYS A 643 -32.90 -6.50 -4.60
CA CYS A 643 -33.50 -6.96 -5.86
C CYS A 643 -32.91 -8.29 -6.36
N ALA A 644 -31.68 -8.63 -5.95
CA ALA A 644 -30.99 -9.85 -6.38
C ALA A 644 -31.27 -11.07 -5.48
N THR A 645 -32.18 -10.96 -4.52
CA THR A 645 -32.58 -12.06 -3.61
C THR A 645 -33.11 -13.30 -4.35
N ALA A 646 -33.89 -13.10 -5.42
CA ALA A 646 -34.40 -14.19 -6.26
C ALA A 646 -33.25 -14.97 -6.95
N VAL A 647 -32.22 -14.26 -7.41
CA VAL A 647 -31.03 -14.86 -8.04
C VAL A 647 -30.19 -15.60 -6.99
N ALA A 648 -30.03 -15.04 -5.80
CA ALA A 648 -29.34 -15.72 -4.71
C ALA A 648 -30.05 -17.02 -4.29
N ALA A 649 -31.39 -17.02 -4.27
CA ALA A 649 -32.18 -18.21 -3.97
C ALA A 649 -32.06 -19.29 -5.06
N SER A 650 -31.98 -18.91 -6.34
CA SER A 650 -31.84 -19.88 -7.45
C SER A 650 -30.52 -20.64 -7.39
N VAL A 651 -29.44 -20.00 -6.91
CA VAL A 651 -28.11 -20.60 -6.75
C VAL A 651 -27.85 -21.10 -5.32
N GLY A 652 -28.82 -20.95 -4.41
CA GLY A 652 -28.68 -21.30 -2.99
C GLY A 652 -28.27 -22.77 -2.76
N LYS A 653 -28.77 -23.70 -3.59
CA LYS A 653 -28.44 -25.14 -3.50
C LYS A 653 -26.97 -25.48 -3.68
N SER A 654 -26.24 -24.69 -4.45
CA SER A 654 -24.81 -24.87 -4.72
C SER A 654 -23.93 -23.88 -3.97
N THR A 655 -24.52 -23.00 -3.15
CA THR A 655 -23.78 -21.96 -2.44
C THR A 655 -23.51 -22.37 -0.99
N TYR A 656 -22.24 -22.32 -0.61
CA TYR A 656 -21.76 -22.60 0.73
C TYR A 656 -20.97 -21.40 1.24
N LEU A 657 -21.08 -21.14 2.53
CA LEU A 657 -20.33 -20.11 3.25
C LEU A 657 -19.51 -20.78 4.33
N PHE A 658 -18.34 -20.24 4.65
CA PHE A 658 -17.61 -20.66 5.84
C PHE A 658 -17.20 -19.45 6.66
N THR A 659 -17.13 -19.67 7.96
CA THR A 659 -16.65 -18.66 8.91
C THR A 659 -15.55 -19.23 9.76
N ALA A 660 -14.63 -18.37 10.16
CA ALA A 660 -13.49 -18.74 10.96
C ALA A 660 -13.27 -17.71 12.07
N ASP A 661 -13.56 -18.12 13.30
CA ASP A 661 -13.29 -17.32 14.47
C ASP A 661 -11.87 -17.64 14.98
N GLN A 662 -10.97 -16.69 14.83
CA GLN A 662 -9.57 -16.82 15.27
C GLN A 662 -9.43 -16.77 16.80
N THR A 663 -10.36 -16.10 17.49
CA THR A 663 -10.33 -15.94 18.95
C THR A 663 -10.86 -17.17 19.67
N ALA A 664 -11.97 -17.73 19.19
CA ALA A 664 -12.55 -18.96 19.71
C ALA A 664 -11.88 -20.23 19.15
N GLY A 665 -11.18 -20.14 18.01
CA GLY A 665 -10.60 -21.28 17.32
C GLY A 665 -11.64 -22.16 16.62
N VAL A 666 -12.80 -21.60 16.25
CA VAL A 666 -13.93 -22.35 15.67
C VAL A 666 -14.06 -22.06 14.19
N LEU A 667 -14.08 -23.12 13.38
CA LEU A 667 -14.36 -23.09 11.95
C LEU A 667 -15.74 -23.70 11.72
N SER A 668 -16.61 -23.02 10.97
CA SER A 668 -17.95 -23.53 10.67
C SER A 668 -18.33 -23.32 9.22
N GLY A 669 -19.03 -24.30 8.65
CA GLY A 669 -19.57 -24.26 7.30
C GLY A 669 -21.10 -24.17 7.31
N PHE A 670 -21.64 -23.37 6.41
CA PHE A 670 -23.07 -23.12 6.23
C PHE A 670 -23.47 -23.40 4.78
N SER A 671 -24.66 -23.96 4.58
CA SER A 671 -25.27 -24.18 3.27
C SER A 671 -26.50 -23.30 3.11
N LEU A 672 -26.68 -22.74 1.90
CA LEU A 672 -27.86 -21.99 1.53
C LEU A 672 -28.94 -22.85 0.83
N ALA A 673 -28.80 -24.18 0.84
CA ALA A 673 -29.65 -25.06 0.04
C ALA A 673 -31.14 -25.05 0.41
N TYR A 674 -31.47 -24.67 1.65
CA TYR A 674 -32.85 -24.55 2.13
C TYR A 674 -33.44 -23.14 1.96
N SER A 675 -32.74 -22.26 1.25
CA SER A 675 -33.19 -20.88 1.01
C SER A 675 -34.32 -20.84 -0.01
N THR A 676 -35.35 -20.05 0.28
CA THR A 676 -36.43 -19.71 -0.65
C THR A 676 -36.31 -18.24 -1.07
N PRO A 677 -36.96 -17.81 -2.17
CA PRO A 677 -36.92 -16.40 -2.59
C PRO A 677 -37.42 -15.42 -1.51
N GLN A 678 -38.34 -15.86 -0.64
CA GLN A 678 -38.85 -15.04 0.46
C GLN A 678 -38.02 -15.13 1.75
N ASN A 679 -37.26 -16.21 1.96
CA ASN A 679 -36.50 -16.41 3.19
C ASN A 679 -35.17 -17.15 2.92
N LEU A 680 -34.05 -16.43 3.08
CA LEU A 680 -32.72 -16.99 2.93
C LEU A 680 -32.24 -17.55 4.27
N ILE A 681 -31.89 -18.84 4.28
CA ILE A 681 -31.52 -19.57 5.50
C ILE A 681 -30.11 -20.13 5.34
N ALA A 682 -29.22 -19.80 6.26
CA ALA A 682 -27.92 -20.45 6.41
C ALA A 682 -28.05 -21.65 7.36
N HIS A 683 -28.05 -22.86 6.81
CA HIS A 683 -28.04 -24.08 7.61
C HIS A 683 -26.61 -24.50 7.92
N LYS A 684 -26.23 -24.58 9.20
CA LYS A 684 -24.89 -25.04 9.62
C LYS A 684 -24.71 -26.52 9.29
N VAL A 685 -23.68 -26.85 8.50
CA VAL A 685 -23.41 -28.22 8.01
C VAL A 685 -22.35 -28.93 8.85
N TRP A 686 -21.26 -28.23 9.16
CA TRP A 686 -20.13 -28.79 9.89
C TRP A 686 -19.49 -27.74 10.80
N GLU A 687 -18.78 -28.22 11.81
CA GLU A 687 -18.03 -27.42 12.76
C GLU A 687 -16.74 -28.14 13.15
N VAL A 688 -15.62 -27.45 13.04
CA VAL A 688 -14.30 -27.92 13.45
C VAL A 688 -13.79 -26.97 14.52
N VAL A 689 -13.55 -27.52 15.72
CA VAL A 689 -13.03 -26.75 16.85
C VAL A 689 -11.54 -27.05 17.00
N MET A 690 -10.73 -26.02 16.94
CA MET A 690 -9.29 -26.07 17.23
C MET A 690 -9.04 -25.47 18.61
N SER A 691 -8.48 -26.26 19.53
CA SER A 691 -8.26 -25.80 20.90
C SER A 691 -7.23 -24.67 20.96
N THR A 692 -7.68 -23.49 21.38
CA THR A 692 -6.89 -22.27 21.54
C THR A 692 -5.79 -22.39 22.59
N LYS A 693 -5.92 -23.34 23.52
CA LYS A 693 -4.87 -23.66 24.52
C LYS A 693 -3.60 -24.18 23.87
N ASN A 694 -3.73 -24.95 22.80
CA ASN A 694 -2.61 -25.63 22.15
C ASN A 694 -2.16 -24.90 20.88
N GLN A 695 -3.11 -24.35 20.12
CA GLN A 695 -2.84 -23.72 18.83
C GLN A 695 -3.78 -22.54 18.56
N ARG A 696 -3.25 -21.49 17.95
CA ARG A 696 -3.97 -20.29 17.52
C ARG A 696 -3.96 -20.21 15.99
N ILE A 697 -5.12 -19.95 15.39
CA ILE A 697 -5.23 -19.73 13.94
C ILE A 697 -4.56 -18.40 13.59
N THR A 698 -3.59 -18.42 12.67
CA THR A 698 -2.87 -17.21 12.25
C THR A 698 -3.24 -16.77 10.84
N GLN A 699 -3.43 -17.71 9.92
CA GLN A 699 -3.76 -17.41 8.52
C GLN A 699 -4.74 -18.43 7.95
N ILE A 700 -5.60 -17.93 7.07
CA ILE A 700 -6.56 -18.71 6.30
C ILE A 700 -6.46 -18.21 4.87
N VAL A 701 -6.09 -19.11 3.95
CA VAL A 701 -5.83 -18.76 2.55
C VAL A 701 -6.67 -19.66 1.64
N SER A 702 -7.54 -19.01 0.87
CA SER A 702 -8.29 -19.62 -0.24
C SER A 702 -7.56 -19.38 -1.56
N LYS A 703 -7.94 -20.15 -2.58
CA LYS A 703 -7.52 -19.89 -3.97
C LYS A 703 -8.07 -18.56 -4.46
N ASN A 704 -7.39 -17.97 -5.43
CA ASN A 704 -7.86 -16.75 -6.08
C ASN A 704 -9.07 -17.07 -6.98
N PRO A 705 -10.25 -16.43 -6.81
CA PRO A 705 -11.44 -16.72 -7.62
C PRO A 705 -11.30 -16.43 -9.11
N ILE A 706 -10.33 -15.58 -9.49
CA ILE A 706 -10.08 -15.19 -10.88
C ILE A 706 -9.23 -16.24 -11.61
N GLU A 707 -8.53 -17.10 -10.86
CA GLU A 707 -7.59 -18.08 -11.38
C GLU A 707 -8.27 -19.08 -12.32
N ARG A 708 -7.59 -19.38 -13.44
CA ARG A 708 -7.93 -20.48 -14.35
C ARG A 708 -6.77 -21.47 -14.42
N VAL A 709 -7.12 -22.72 -14.69
CA VAL A 709 -6.17 -23.84 -14.83
C VAL A 709 -6.29 -24.38 -16.24
N HIS A 710 -5.24 -24.22 -17.05
CA HIS A 710 -5.25 -24.69 -18.44
C HIS A 710 -5.08 -26.21 -18.55
N SER A 711 -4.08 -26.79 -17.88
CA SER A 711 -3.81 -28.23 -17.91
C SER A 711 -4.25 -28.94 -16.64
N GLN A 712 -5.09 -29.98 -16.80
CA GLN A 712 -5.62 -30.82 -15.73
C GLN A 712 -4.64 -31.91 -15.25
N GLY A 713 -3.57 -32.16 -16.01
CA GLY A 713 -2.56 -33.16 -15.69
C GLY A 713 -1.17 -32.73 -16.12
N ARG A 714 -0.16 -33.38 -15.55
CA ARG A 714 1.25 -33.23 -15.91
C ARG A 714 1.69 -34.49 -16.63
N VAL A 715 2.36 -34.33 -17.78
CA VAL A 715 2.92 -35.46 -18.54
C VAL A 715 4.22 -35.90 -17.87
N LEU A 716 4.36 -37.20 -17.65
CA LEU A 716 5.55 -37.85 -17.10
C LEU A 716 6.50 -38.33 -18.21
N GLY A 717 7.73 -38.69 -17.86
CA GLY A 717 8.74 -39.15 -18.83
C GLY A 717 8.30 -40.41 -19.60
N ASP A 718 7.56 -41.29 -18.93
CA ASP A 718 6.96 -42.51 -19.51
C ASP A 718 5.74 -42.24 -20.42
N ARG A 719 5.47 -40.97 -20.75
CA ARG A 719 4.29 -40.48 -21.49
C ARG A 719 2.95 -40.72 -20.79
N SER A 720 2.97 -41.18 -19.53
CA SER A 720 1.75 -41.26 -18.73
C SER A 720 1.40 -39.87 -18.18
N VAL A 721 0.15 -39.70 -17.74
CA VAL A 721 -0.34 -38.43 -17.20
C VAL A 721 -0.59 -38.58 -15.71
N LEU A 722 -0.02 -37.67 -14.94
CA LEU A 722 -0.30 -37.51 -13.52
C LEU A 722 -1.33 -36.38 -13.35
N TYR A 723 -2.55 -36.74 -12.96
CA TYR A 723 -3.65 -35.79 -12.86
C TYR A 723 -3.56 -34.97 -11.57
N LYS A 724 -3.73 -33.66 -11.71
CA LYS A 724 -3.69 -32.70 -10.61
C LYS A 724 -4.99 -32.80 -9.80
N TYR A 725 -4.88 -32.68 -8.48
CA TYR A 725 -6.05 -32.59 -7.61
C TYR A 725 -6.49 -31.12 -7.47
N ILE A 726 -7.53 -30.74 -8.22
CA ILE A 726 -7.98 -29.35 -8.33
C ILE A 726 -9.33 -29.18 -7.63
N ASN A 727 -9.31 -29.14 -6.30
CA ASN A 727 -10.50 -28.81 -5.52
C ASN A 727 -10.66 -27.28 -5.41
N PRO A 728 -11.70 -26.64 -6.00
CA PRO A 728 -11.89 -25.19 -5.92
C PRO A 728 -12.26 -24.70 -4.51
N ASN A 729 -12.78 -25.58 -3.66
CA ASN A 729 -13.29 -25.28 -2.32
C ASN A 729 -12.29 -25.59 -1.21
N LEU A 730 -11.03 -25.88 -1.57
CA LEU A 730 -9.97 -26.20 -0.62
C LEU A 730 -9.39 -24.92 -0.02
N VAL A 731 -9.33 -24.87 1.31
CA VAL A 731 -8.76 -23.75 2.06
C VAL A 731 -7.59 -24.26 2.91
N ALA A 732 -6.50 -23.50 2.92
CA ALA A 732 -5.36 -23.74 3.78
C ALA A 732 -5.53 -22.96 5.08
N VAL A 733 -5.58 -23.68 6.20
CA VAL A 733 -5.63 -23.12 7.56
C VAL A 733 -4.29 -23.34 8.22
N VAL A 734 -3.66 -22.26 8.66
CA VAL A 734 -2.39 -22.30 9.38
C VAL A 734 -2.60 -21.91 10.82
N THR A 735 -2.04 -22.72 11.71
CA THR A 735 -2.08 -22.49 13.15
C THR A 735 -0.67 -22.52 13.74
N GLN A 736 -0.44 -21.68 14.73
CA GLN A 736 0.78 -21.67 15.53
C GLN A 736 0.45 -22.12 16.94
N GLY A 737 1.23 -23.04 17.47
CA GLY A 737 1.01 -23.63 18.78
C GLY A 737 2.29 -23.86 19.55
N VAL A 738 2.13 -24.20 20.81
CA VAL A 738 3.23 -24.64 21.68
C VAL A 738 3.05 -26.13 21.91
N GLY A 739 3.99 -26.93 21.40
CA GLY A 739 3.96 -28.39 21.58
C GLY A 739 4.20 -28.79 23.03
N SER A 740 3.93 -30.06 23.36
CA SER A 740 4.09 -30.63 24.72
C SER A 740 5.49 -30.44 25.34
N THR A 741 6.52 -30.17 24.54
CA THR A 741 7.89 -29.88 25.01
C THR A 741 8.21 -28.37 25.10
N HIS A 742 7.20 -27.49 25.20
CA HIS A 742 7.33 -26.02 25.14
C HIS A 742 8.09 -25.50 23.91
N LYS A 743 7.98 -26.20 22.77
CA LYS A 743 8.61 -25.79 21.51
C LYS A 743 7.54 -25.28 20.56
N ASN A 744 7.84 -24.19 19.85
CA ASN A 744 6.94 -23.64 18.86
C ASN A 744 6.70 -24.66 17.74
N THR A 745 5.43 -24.86 17.40
CA THR A 745 4.98 -25.74 16.32
C THR A 745 4.10 -24.97 15.36
N LEU A 746 4.29 -25.21 14.07
CA LEU A 746 3.46 -24.67 13.01
C LEU A 746 2.67 -25.81 12.38
N ASN A 747 1.34 -25.73 12.42
CA ASN A 747 0.48 -26.74 11.81
C ASN A 747 -0.24 -26.16 10.59
N LEU A 748 -0.24 -26.92 9.51
CA LEU A 748 -0.94 -26.61 8.26
C LEU A 748 -2.03 -27.67 8.07
N TYR A 749 -3.26 -27.21 7.86
CA TYR A 749 -4.43 -28.03 7.56
C TYR A 749 -5.01 -27.63 6.22
N LEU A 750 -5.23 -28.60 5.33
CA LEU A 750 -5.99 -28.42 4.10
C LEU A 750 -7.41 -28.93 4.36
N LEU A 751 -8.37 -27.99 4.39
CA LEU A 751 -9.76 -28.24 4.72
C LEU A 751 -10.63 -28.00 3.50
N ASP A 752 -11.51 -28.95 3.18
CA ASP A 752 -12.56 -28.74 2.18
C ASP A 752 -13.74 -28.01 2.83
N VAL A 753 -14.03 -26.80 2.34
CA VAL A 753 -15.03 -25.90 2.94
C VAL A 753 -16.45 -26.43 2.82
N ILE A 754 -16.76 -27.24 1.82
CA ILE A 754 -18.12 -27.76 1.63
C ILE A 754 -18.38 -28.90 2.59
N SER A 755 -17.52 -29.93 2.60
CA SER A 755 -17.71 -31.14 3.40
C SER A 755 -17.25 -31.01 4.86
N GLY A 756 -16.32 -30.09 5.15
CA GLY A 756 -15.63 -30.01 6.44
C GLY A 756 -14.55 -31.08 6.62
N ALA A 757 -14.23 -31.85 5.57
CA ALA A 757 -13.22 -32.90 5.63
C ALA A 757 -11.80 -32.30 5.63
N MET A 758 -10.96 -32.79 6.55
CA MET A 758 -9.53 -32.50 6.51
C MET A 758 -8.85 -33.39 5.46
N VAL A 759 -8.49 -32.80 4.33
CA VAL A 759 -7.87 -33.49 3.19
C VAL A 759 -6.42 -33.85 3.51
N PHE A 760 -5.69 -32.95 4.16
CA PHE A 760 -4.29 -33.17 4.53
C PHE A 760 -3.92 -32.35 5.77
N SER A 761 -2.99 -32.86 6.58
CA SER A 761 -2.46 -32.14 7.74
C SER A 761 -0.95 -32.33 7.87
N LEU A 762 -0.28 -31.28 8.34
CA LEU A 762 1.18 -31.24 8.49
C LEU A 762 1.58 -30.46 9.73
N VAL A 763 2.62 -30.94 10.43
CA VAL A 763 3.17 -30.30 11.63
C VAL A 763 4.67 -30.09 11.46
N HIS A 764 5.11 -28.83 11.54
CA HIS A 764 6.51 -28.45 11.64
C HIS A 764 6.88 -28.22 13.10
N LYS A 765 7.90 -28.93 13.57
CA LYS A 765 8.43 -28.80 14.93
C LYS A 765 9.55 -27.75 14.94
N ARG A 766 9.60 -26.90 15.98
CA ARG A 766 10.59 -25.83 16.13
C ARG A 766 10.53 -24.82 14.98
N ALA A 767 9.32 -24.42 14.65
CA ALA A 767 9.04 -23.45 13.59
C ALA A 767 8.29 -22.25 14.17
N ARG A 768 8.66 -21.05 13.72
CA ARG A 768 8.08 -19.78 14.13
C ARG A 768 7.63 -18.99 12.91
N GLY A 769 6.62 -18.14 13.11
CA GLY A 769 6.25 -17.12 12.11
C GLY A 769 7.21 -15.93 12.06
N PRO A 770 6.96 -14.94 11.19
CA PRO A 770 5.77 -14.81 10.34
C PRO A 770 5.69 -15.91 9.26
N VAL A 771 4.47 -16.30 8.92
CA VAL A 771 4.19 -17.31 7.90
C VAL A 771 3.53 -16.59 6.75
N HIS A 772 3.95 -16.87 5.53
CA HIS A 772 3.31 -16.38 4.32
C HIS A 772 2.89 -17.59 3.51
N VAL A 773 1.61 -17.66 3.14
CA VAL A 773 1.02 -18.82 2.45
C VAL A 773 0.40 -18.36 1.15
N VAL A 774 0.68 -19.10 0.07
CA VAL A 774 0.06 -18.94 -1.24
C VAL A 774 -0.54 -20.27 -1.66
N HIS A 775 -1.79 -20.24 -2.08
CA HIS A 775 -2.54 -21.40 -2.56
C HIS A 775 -3.04 -21.12 -3.98
N SER A 776 -2.56 -21.91 -4.95
CA SER A 776 -2.87 -21.74 -6.37
C SER A 776 -2.96 -23.11 -7.05
N GLU A 777 -3.85 -23.25 -8.03
CA GLU A 777 -4.11 -24.49 -8.77
C GLU A 777 -4.27 -25.74 -7.89
N ASN A 778 -3.23 -26.57 -7.83
CA ASN A 778 -3.11 -27.83 -7.10
C ASN A 778 -1.91 -27.79 -6.14
N TRP A 779 -1.34 -26.62 -5.89
CA TRP A 779 -0.12 -26.47 -5.11
C TRP A 779 -0.24 -25.41 -4.02
N LEU A 780 0.58 -25.59 -2.99
CA LEU A 780 0.67 -24.68 -1.85
C LEU A 780 2.13 -24.37 -1.60
N VAL A 781 2.44 -23.10 -1.39
CA VAL A 781 3.76 -22.67 -0.93
C VAL A 781 3.61 -21.85 0.33
N TYR A 782 4.47 -22.10 1.30
CA TYR A 782 4.57 -21.23 2.45
C TYR A 782 5.99 -21.12 2.99
N SER A 783 6.28 -19.95 3.55
CA SER A 783 7.53 -19.70 4.26
C SER A 783 7.34 -19.73 5.77
N TYR A 784 8.38 -20.16 6.48
CA TYR A 784 8.44 -20.11 7.94
C TYR A 784 9.90 -20.01 8.40
N TYR A 785 10.09 -19.63 9.66
CA TYR A 785 11.41 -19.57 10.27
C TYR A 785 11.67 -20.82 11.10
N ASN A 786 12.73 -21.57 10.76
CA ASN A 786 13.13 -22.77 11.48
C ASN A 786 14.04 -22.37 12.66
N GLU A 787 13.57 -22.57 13.89
CA GLU A 787 14.31 -22.22 15.10
C GLU A 787 15.48 -23.17 15.37
N LYS A 788 15.42 -24.41 14.87
CA LYS A 788 16.50 -25.39 15.07
C LYS A 788 17.75 -25.00 14.28
N SER A 789 17.57 -24.62 13.03
CA SER A 789 18.64 -24.26 12.09
C SER A 789 18.83 -22.74 11.94
N ARG A 790 17.97 -21.93 12.58
CA ARG A 790 17.97 -20.45 12.57
C ARG A 790 17.94 -19.84 11.18
N ARG A 791 17.14 -20.39 10.28
CA ARG A 791 17.04 -19.98 8.88
C ARG A 791 15.60 -19.98 8.39
N THR A 792 15.33 -19.19 7.35
CA THR A 792 14.05 -19.20 6.65
C THR A 792 13.97 -20.41 5.74
N GLU A 793 12.85 -21.11 5.76
CA GLU A 793 12.58 -22.25 4.89
C GLU A 793 11.28 -21.99 4.11
N ILE A 794 11.28 -22.35 2.82
CA ILE A 794 10.11 -22.36 1.95
C ILE A 794 9.72 -23.82 1.76
N ALA A 795 8.53 -24.21 2.19
CA ALA A 795 8.00 -25.53 1.93
C ALA A 795 6.91 -25.47 0.86
N THR A 796 6.97 -26.43 -0.06
CA THR A 796 6.04 -26.56 -1.18
C THR A 796 5.32 -27.89 -1.12
N LEU A 797 4.06 -27.88 -1.56
CA LEU A 797 3.23 -29.07 -1.67
C LEU A 797 2.53 -29.05 -3.02
N GLU A 798 2.45 -30.21 -3.67
CA GLU A 798 1.62 -30.44 -4.84
C GLU A 798 0.65 -31.60 -4.55
N LEU A 799 -0.61 -31.41 -4.91
CA LEU A 799 -1.66 -32.40 -4.75
C LEU A 799 -2.01 -33.05 -6.10
N TYR A 800 -2.05 -34.38 -6.10
CA TYR A 800 -2.33 -35.21 -7.28
C TYR A 800 -3.41 -36.25 -7.00
N GLU A 801 -4.26 -36.55 -7.98
CA GLU A 801 -5.23 -37.64 -7.90
C GLU A 801 -4.60 -39.01 -8.21
N GLY A 802 -3.53 -39.01 -9.02
CA GLY A 802 -2.83 -40.19 -9.52
C GLY A 802 -2.91 -40.30 -11.05
N LYS A 803 -2.75 -41.52 -11.58
CA LYS A 803 -2.76 -41.78 -13.03
C LYS A 803 -4.15 -41.83 -13.68
N THR A 804 -5.21 -41.84 -12.87
CA THR A 804 -6.60 -41.93 -13.31
C THR A 804 -7.42 -40.82 -12.65
N GLN A 805 -8.24 -40.11 -13.42
CA GLN A 805 -9.18 -39.12 -12.89
C GLN A 805 -10.43 -39.81 -12.34
N SER A 806 -10.97 -39.31 -11.22
CA SER A 806 -12.25 -39.80 -10.70
C SER A 806 -13.44 -39.35 -11.54
N ASN A 807 -13.42 -38.09 -12.01
CA ASN A 807 -14.45 -37.52 -12.88
C ASN A 807 -13.83 -36.46 -13.79
N THR A 808 -14.10 -36.54 -15.10
CA THR A 808 -13.53 -35.64 -16.10
C THR A 808 -14.36 -34.37 -16.31
N THR A 809 -15.65 -34.38 -15.96
CA THR A 809 -16.58 -33.30 -16.31
C THR A 809 -16.86 -32.36 -15.15
N VAL A 810 -17.07 -32.90 -13.94
CA VAL A 810 -17.49 -32.12 -12.77
C VAL A 810 -16.70 -32.54 -11.55
N PHE A 811 -16.16 -31.55 -10.84
CA PHE A 811 -15.63 -31.72 -9.50
C PHE A 811 -16.74 -31.44 -8.48
N SER A 812 -17.00 -32.39 -7.58
CA SER A 812 -17.92 -32.20 -6.45
C SER A 812 -17.24 -32.65 -5.16
N SER A 813 -17.09 -31.70 -4.22
CA SER A 813 -16.59 -31.95 -2.87
C SER A 813 -17.37 -33.07 -2.14
N LEU A 814 -18.67 -33.20 -2.42
CA LEU A 814 -19.54 -34.18 -1.74
C LEU A 814 -19.44 -35.59 -2.32
N ALA A 815 -18.96 -35.74 -3.56
CA ALA A 815 -18.81 -37.03 -4.23
C ALA A 815 -17.36 -37.55 -4.21
N THR A 816 -16.42 -36.75 -3.71
CA THR A 816 -14.99 -37.10 -3.72
C THR A 816 -14.69 -38.12 -2.63
N THR A 817 -14.34 -39.35 -3.04
CA THR A 817 -14.01 -40.45 -2.12
C THR A 817 -12.52 -40.73 -1.99
N LYS A 818 -11.70 -40.24 -2.94
CA LYS A 818 -10.26 -40.49 -2.99
C LYS A 818 -9.49 -39.29 -2.43
N LEU A 819 -8.64 -39.53 -1.44
CA LEU A 819 -7.70 -38.54 -0.93
C LEU A 819 -6.55 -38.32 -1.93
N PRO A 820 -6.04 -37.09 -2.07
CA PRO A 820 -4.94 -36.79 -2.98
C PRO A 820 -3.60 -37.34 -2.46
N ILE A 821 -2.74 -37.68 -3.41
CA ILE A 821 -1.31 -37.91 -3.18
C ILE A 821 -0.65 -36.54 -3.03
N VAL A 822 0.03 -36.33 -1.90
CA VAL A 822 0.65 -35.04 -1.58
C VAL A 822 2.16 -35.18 -1.64
N GLU A 823 2.74 -34.63 -2.70
CA GLU A 823 4.19 -34.46 -2.82
C GLU A 823 4.61 -33.21 -2.07
N ARG A 824 5.71 -33.27 -1.32
CA ARG A 824 6.15 -32.16 -0.48
C ARG A 824 7.67 -32.09 -0.39
N GLN A 825 8.19 -30.87 -0.40
CA GLN A 825 9.62 -30.62 -0.24
C GLN A 825 9.84 -29.29 0.48
N ALA A 826 10.99 -29.17 1.14
CA ALA A 826 11.40 -27.94 1.81
C ALA A 826 12.72 -27.44 1.22
N PHE A 827 12.82 -26.13 1.08
CA PHE A 827 13.97 -25.41 0.55
C PHE A 827 14.41 -24.36 1.55
N ILE A 828 15.70 -24.06 1.55
CA ILE A 828 16.34 -23.05 2.38
C ILE A 828 16.36 -21.75 1.58
N PHE A 829 15.89 -20.68 2.24
CA PHE A 829 15.90 -19.35 1.66
C PHE A 829 16.79 -18.43 2.50
N PRO A 830 17.75 -17.70 1.88
CA PRO A 830 18.78 -16.98 2.63
C PRO A 830 18.32 -15.65 3.24
N LEU A 831 17.20 -15.09 2.79
CA LEU A 831 16.69 -13.80 3.25
C LEU A 831 15.37 -13.93 4.03
N SER A 832 14.97 -12.86 4.72
CA SER A 832 13.63 -12.77 5.31
C SER A 832 12.61 -12.33 4.25
N ILE A 833 11.41 -12.91 4.33
CA ILE A 833 10.31 -12.70 3.40
C ILE A 833 9.23 -11.87 4.10
N GLU A 834 8.77 -10.81 3.44
CA GLU A 834 7.71 -9.92 3.93
C GLU A 834 6.34 -10.25 3.32
N SER A 835 6.31 -10.71 2.07
CA SER A 835 5.07 -11.08 1.37
C SER A 835 5.37 -12.04 0.23
N ILE A 836 4.39 -12.88 -0.11
CA ILE A 836 4.46 -13.84 -1.22
C ILE A 836 3.14 -13.78 -1.99
N ARG A 837 3.20 -13.80 -3.33
CA ARG A 837 2.01 -13.88 -4.19
C ARG A 837 2.32 -14.63 -5.48
N GLU A 838 1.34 -15.34 -6.03
CA GLU A 838 1.38 -15.97 -7.34
C GLU A 838 1.16 -14.99 -8.49
N THR A 839 1.78 -15.25 -9.64
CA THR A 839 1.42 -14.59 -10.90
C THR A 839 0.15 -15.21 -11.50
N ILE A 840 -0.75 -14.38 -12.03
CA ILE A 840 -2.03 -14.80 -12.62
C ILE A 840 -2.20 -14.23 -14.03
N THR A 841 -2.75 -15.05 -14.94
CA THR A 841 -3.09 -14.69 -16.32
C THR A 841 -4.51 -15.18 -16.64
N GLU A 842 -5.10 -14.70 -17.73
CA GLU A 842 -6.51 -14.98 -18.05
C GLU A 842 -6.79 -16.47 -18.28
N LYS A 843 -5.90 -17.18 -18.98
CA LYS A 843 -6.07 -18.60 -19.31
C LYS A 843 -5.24 -19.54 -18.44
N GLY A 844 -4.21 -19.04 -17.76
CA GLY A 844 -3.30 -19.86 -16.95
C GLY A 844 -2.44 -20.81 -17.79
N ILE A 845 -1.99 -20.37 -18.97
CA ILE A 845 -1.11 -21.11 -19.89
C ILE A 845 0.35 -20.83 -19.55
N THR A 846 0.71 -19.56 -19.31
CA THR A 846 2.07 -19.17 -18.94
C THR A 846 2.51 -19.84 -17.64
N SER A 847 3.82 -20.00 -17.44
CA SER A 847 4.35 -20.53 -16.18
C SER A 847 3.95 -19.65 -15.01
N LYS A 848 3.40 -20.26 -13.93
CA LYS A 848 3.12 -19.52 -12.70
C LYS A 848 4.41 -19.35 -11.91
N HIS A 849 4.81 -18.11 -11.68
CA HIS A 849 5.94 -17.76 -10.83
C HIS A 849 5.43 -17.23 -9.50
N ILE A 850 6.33 -17.21 -8.51
CA ILE A 850 6.06 -16.73 -7.17
C ILE A 850 6.80 -15.40 -7.00
N MET A 851 6.05 -14.33 -6.78
CA MET A 851 6.59 -13.03 -6.40
C MET A 851 6.90 -13.04 -4.91
N VAL A 852 8.16 -12.78 -4.54
CA VAL A 852 8.64 -12.76 -3.16
C VAL A 852 9.15 -11.36 -2.83
N ALA A 853 8.49 -10.68 -1.89
CA ALA A 853 8.98 -9.42 -1.33
C ALA A 853 10.01 -9.71 -0.23
N LEU A 854 11.22 -9.21 -0.41
CA LEU A 854 12.34 -9.38 0.51
C LEU A 854 12.37 -8.23 1.52
N ALA A 855 12.91 -8.50 2.72
CA ALA A 855 13.03 -7.48 3.76
C ALA A 855 13.96 -6.29 3.39
N ASN A 856 14.89 -6.48 2.44
CA ASN A 856 15.72 -5.39 1.90
C ASN A 856 14.98 -4.49 0.88
N GLY A 857 13.71 -4.79 0.60
CA GLY A 857 12.87 -4.07 -0.36
C GLY A 857 13.02 -4.51 -1.82
N GLY A 858 13.79 -5.58 -2.09
CA GLY A 858 13.82 -6.23 -3.40
C GLY A 858 12.58 -7.09 -3.64
N ILE A 859 12.10 -7.11 -4.88
CA ILE A 859 10.98 -7.96 -5.33
C ILE A 859 11.57 -9.03 -6.24
N LEU A 860 11.65 -10.26 -5.73
CA LEU A 860 12.20 -11.41 -6.44
C LEU A 860 11.09 -12.14 -7.20
N GLU A 861 11.29 -12.36 -8.49
CA GLU A 861 10.52 -13.33 -9.26
C GLU A 861 11.14 -14.72 -9.10
N LEU A 862 10.47 -15.63 -8.40
CA LEU A 862 10.93 -17.00 -8.15
C LEU A 862 10.19 -17.97 -9.09
N PRO A 863 10.87 -18.57 -10.08
CA PRO A 863 10.27 -19.56 -10.97
C PRO A 863 9.82 -20.83 -10.22
N TRP A 864 8.63 -21.34 -10.54
CA TRP A 864 8.08 -22.56 -9.91
C TRP A 864 9.03 -23.76 -10.02
N MET A 865 9.72 -23.90 -11.15
CA MET A 865 10.66 -25.00 -11.40
C MET A 865 11.78 -25.12 -10.36
N LEU A 866 12.13 -24.03 -9.65
CA LEU A 866 13.12 -24.06 -8.57
C LEU A 866 12.55 -24.58 -7.25
N VAL A 867 11.24 -24.53 -7.06
CA VAL A 867 10.55 -24.93 -5.83
C VAL A 867 9.57 -26.09 -6.03
N ASP A 868 9.68 -26.78 -7.16
CA ASP A 868 8.92 -27.99 -7.48
C ASP A 868 9.24 -29.10 -6.45
N PRO A 869 8.26 -29.66 -5.73
CA PRO A 869 8.50 -30.68 -4.71
C PRO A 869 8.93 -32.04 -5.28
N ARG A 870 8.80 -32.25 -6.60
CA ARG A 870 9.19 -33.49 -7.27
C ARG A 870 10.66 -33.52 -7.67
N ARG A 871 11.46 -32.51 -7.29
CA ARG A 871 12.89 -32.47 -7.60
C ARG A 871 13.59 -33.65 -6.93
N PRO A 872 14.17 -34.58 -7.70
CA PRO A 872 14.69 -35.81 -7.13
C PRO A 872 16.09 -35.57 -6.54
N THR A 873 16.42 -36.28 -5.47
CA THR A 873 17.78 -36.24 -4.90
C THR A 873 18.80 -36.89 -5.83
N ASN A 874 18.38 -37.96 -6.52
CA ASN A 874 19.17 -38.64 -7.55
C ASN A 874 18.67 -38.28 -8.96
N PRO A 875 19.54 -38.20 -9.97
CA PRO A 875 19.18 -37.71 -11.30
C PRO A 875 18.50 -38.78 -12.18
N GLU A 876 17.49 -39.48 -11.66
CA GLU A 876 16.75 -40.53 -12.40
C GLU A 876 15.68 -39.93 -13.35
N MET A 877 15.10 -38.78 -13.02
CA MET A 877 14.01 -38.16 -13.79
C MET A 877 14.50 -37.15 -14.85
N ARG A 878 15.55 -37.48 -15.61
CA ARG A 878 16.13 -36.57 -16.62
C ARG A 878 15.20 -36.30 -17.81
N GLU A 879 14.37 -37.27 -18.19
CA GLU A 879 13.47 -37.15 -19.36
C GLU A 879 12.41 -36.06 -19.19
N GLU A 880 11.97 -35.80 -17.95
CA GLU A 880 11.00 -34.74 -17.64
C GLU A 880 11.64 -33.34 -17.57
N GLY A 881 12.98 -33.25 -17.64
CA GLY A 881 13.70 -31.98 -17.48
C GLY A 881 13.66 -31.42 -16.05
N VAL A 882 13.37 -32.25 -15.05
CA VAL A 882 13.30 -31.83 -13.65
C VAL A 882 14.71 -31.63 -13.09
N ILE A 883 14.94 -30.45 -12.50
CA ILE A 883 16.23 -30.09 -11.90
C ILE A 883 16.44 -30.94 -10.64
N PRO A 884 17.64 -31.53 -10.41
CA PRO A 884 17.91 -32.29 -9.19
C PRO A 884 17.72 -31.42 -7.95
N TYR A 885 17.33 -32.01 -6.83
CA TYR A 885 17.08 -31.28 -5.59
C TYR A 885 18.32 -30.53 -5.14
N MET A 886 18.17 -29.21 -5.00
CA MET A 886 19.16 -28.33 -4.41
C MET A 886 18.47 -27.61 -3.26
N PRO A 887 18.84 -27.89 -2.00
CA PRO A 887 18.12 -27.39 -0.84
C PRO A 887 18.19 -25.86 -0.75
N GLU A 888 19.33 -25.25 -1.10
CA GLU A 888 19.51 -23.81 -1.07
C GLU A 888 19.10 -23.18 -2.41
N ILE A 889 18.22 -22.19 -2.36
CA ILE A 889 17.79 -21.45 -3.55
C ILE A 889 18.73 -20.25 -3.73
N PRO A 890 19.51 -20.19 -4.83
CA PRO A 890 20.36 -19.03 -5.11
C PRO A 890 19.48 -17.83 -5.51
N ILE A 891 19.80 -16.66 -4.96
CA ILE A 891 19.17 -15.40 -5.34
C ILE A 891 20.05 -14.72 -6.39
N HIS A 892 19.55 -14.67 -7.63
CA HIS A 892 20.17 -13.92 -8.71
C HIS A 892 19.65 -12.48 -8.70
N MET A 893 20.56 -11.50 -8.81
CA MET A 893 20.17 -10.08 -8.84
C MET A 893 19.34 -9.75 -10.09
N ASP A 894 19.53 -10.49 -11.18
CA ASP A 894 18.77 -10.34 -12.43
C ASP A 894 17.29 -10.73 -12.29
N ALA A 895 16.94 -11.52 -11.26
CA ALA A 895 15.57 -11.92 -10.96
C ALA A 895 14.84 -10.90 -10.07
N ILE A 896 15.52 -9.83 -9.62
CA ILE A 896 14.93 -8.76 -8.82
C ILE A 896 14.30 -7.73 -9.76
N VAL A 897 12.97 -7.72 -9.82
CA VAL A 897 12.20 -6.97 -10.81
C VAL A 897 12.32 -5.45 -10.62
N ASN A 898 12.50 -4.99 -9.39
CA ASN A 898 12.57 -3.57 -9.06
C ASN A 898 14.00 -2.99 -9.05
N TYR A 899 15.02 -3.74 -9.48
CA TYR A 899 16.40 -3.26 -9.65
C TYR A 899 16.88 -2.34 -8.49
N ASN A 900 16.97 -1.02 -8.69
CA ASN A 900 17.41 -0.03 -7.70
C ASN A 900 16.26 0.69 -6.95
N GLN A 901 15.01 0.37 -7.27
CA GLN A 901 13.80 0.93 -6.70
C GLN A 901 13.30 0.10 -5.51
N SER A 902 14.09 0.02 -4.44
CA SER A 902 13.71 -0.69 -3.22
C SER A 902 12.38 -0.16 -2.65
N VAL A 903 11.50 -1.07 -2.21
CA VAL A 903 10.19 -0.78 -1.62
C VAL A 903 10.23 -1.07 -0.12
N ALA A 904 10.04 -0.07 0.72
CA ALA A 904 10.10 -0.27 2.16
C ALA A 904 8.79 -0.85 2.73
N LYS A 905 8.90 -1.71 3.75
CA LYS A 905 7.78 -2.28 4.52
C LYS A 905 6.63 -2.79 3.63
N VAL A 906 6.91 -3.70 2.71
CA VAL A 906 5.88 -4.32 1.86
C VAL A 906 4.81 -5.00 2.72
N SER A 907 3.55 -4.60 2.55
CA SER A 907 2.40 -5.17 3.24
C SER A 907 1.74 -6.26 2.40
N GLY A 908 1.72 -6.10 1.08
CA GLY A 908 1.13 -7.07 0.16
C GLY A 908 1.57 -6.87 -1.29
N ILE A 909 1.34 -7.91 -2.09
CA ILE A 909 1.50 -7.89 -3.54
C ILE A 909 0.14 -8.26 -4.13
N HIS A 910 -0.34 -7.44 -5.07
CA HIS A 910 -1.55 -7.71 -5.85
C HIS A 910 -1.14 -8.01 -7.29
N THR A 911 -1.61 -9.14 -7.81
CA THR A 911 -1.37 -9.56 -9.19
C THR A 911 -2.70 -9.58 -9.95
N SER A 912 -2.69 -9.08 -11.18
CA SER A 912 -3.86 -9.02 -12.04
C SER A 912 -3.50 -9.49 -13.45
N PRO A 913 -4.37 -10.28 -14.12
CA PRO A 913 -4.13 -10.68 -15.50
C PRO A 913 -4.18 -9.44 -16.41
N SER A 914 -3.34 -9.42 -17.44
CA SER A 914 -3.51 -8.49 -18.57
C SER A 914 -4.33 -9.14 -19.68
N GLY A 915 -4.66 -8.42 -20.76
CA GLY A 915 -5.27 -9.03 -21.94
C GLY A 915 -4.31 -9.90 -22.78
N LEU A 916 -3.02 -9.85 -22.47
CA LEU A 916 -1.99 -10.75 -23.01
C LEU A 916 -1.79 -11.92 -22.05
N GLU A 917 -1.64 -13.11 -22.60
CA GLU A 917 -1.45 -14.32 -21.79
C GLU A 917 -0.02 -14.44 -21.27
N SER A 918 0.94 -13.77 -21.90
CA SER A 918 2.33 -13.77 -21.44
C SER A 918 2.60 -12.82 -20.28
N THR A 919 1.78 -11.77 -20.09
CA THR A 919 2.05 -10.69 -19.12
C THR A 919 1.09 -10.66 -17.94
N CYS A 920 1.64 -10.41 -16.75
CA CYS A 920 0.94 -10.21 -15.49
C CYS A 920 1.24 -8.81 -14.96
N LEU A 921 0.22 -8.10 -14.49
CA LEU A 921 0.38 -6.79 -13.85
C LEU A 921 0.64 -7.00 -12.36
N VAL A 922 1.71 -6.40 -11.85
CA VAL A 922 2.14 -6.57 -10.46
C VAL A 922 2.12 -5.21 -9.78
N PHE A 923 1.29 -5.09 -8.74
CA PHE A 923 1.22 -3.92 -7.88
C PHE A 923 1.65 -4.30 -6.47
N VAL A 924 2.76 -3.74 -6.01
CA VAL A 924 3.31 -3.96 -4.68
C VAL A 924 2.99 -2.74 -3.82
N TYR A 925 2.41 -2.98 -2.65
CA TYR A 925 2.03 -1.94 -1.73
C TYR A 925 2.54 -2.21 -0.32
N GLY A 926 2.94 -1.14 0.35
CA GLY A 926 3.47 -1.12 1.70
C GLY A 926 3.55 0.34 2.14
N LEU A 927 4.66 0.71 2.79
CA LEU A 927 4.98 2.13 2.98
C LEU A 927 5.20 2.82 1.63
N ASP A 928 5.82 2.12 0.68
CA ASP A 928 6.01 2.58 -0.70
C ASP A 928 5.12 1.79 -1.66
N LEU A 929 4.81 2.40 -2.79
CA LEU A 929 4.08 1.77 -3.89
C LEU A 929 5.01 1.52 -5.05
N PHE A 930 4.90 0.35 -5.66
CA PHE A 930 5.61 0.00 -6.88
C PHE A 930 4.71 -0.78 -7.82
N TYR A 931 4.70 -0.39 -9.09
CA TYR A 931 3.95 -1.05 -10.13
C TYR A 931 4.89 -1.49 -11.24
N THR A 932 4.66 -2.67 -11.80
CA THR A 932 5.40 -3.19 -12.95
C THR A 932 4.61 -4.26 -13.69
N ARG A 933 5.17 -4.75 -14.79
CA ARG A 933 4.66 -5.86 -15.59
C ARG A 933 5.68 -6.99 -15.57
N VAL A 934 5.23 -8.21 -15.33
CA VAL A 934 6.09 -9.40 -15.30
C VAL A 934 5.63 -10.36 -16.40
N ALA A 935 6.60 -10.98 -17.09
CA ALA A 935 6.35 -11.95 -18.14
C ALA A 935 7.07 -13.28 -17.82
N PRO A 936 6.43 -14.20 -17.06
CA PRO A 936 7.07 -15.42 -16.56
C PRO A 936 7.72 -16.28 -17.64
N SER A 937 7.03 -16.48 -18.76
CA SER A 937 7.50 -17.24 -19.93
C SER A 937 8.05 -16.36 -21.05
N LYS A 938 8.46 -15.12 -20.74
CA LYS A 938 8.74 -14.04 -21.71
C LYS A 938 7.54 -13.72 -22.60
N THR A 939 7.63 -12.62 -23.36
CA THR A 939 6.53 -12.13 -24.22
C THR A 939 6.45 -12.94 -25.52
N PHE A 940 5.76 -14.08 -25.49
CA PHE A 940 5.59 -14.97 -26.66
C PHE A 940 4.43 -14.57 -27.58
N ASP A 941 3.52 -13.72 -27.12
CA ASP A 941 2.32 -13.25 -27.82
C ASP A 941 2.47 -11.82 -28.38
N VAL A 942 3.63 -11.19 -28.16
CA VAL A 942 3.98 -9.87 -28.69
C VAL A 942 5.23 -10.00 -29.56
N LEU A 943 5.28 -9.22 -30.65
CA LEU A 943 6.49 -9.11 -31.45
C LEU A 943 7.62 -8.54 -30.60
N LYS A 944 8.84 -9.03 -30.80
CA LYS A 944 10.01 -8.53 -30.09
C LYS A 944 10.18 -7.02 -30.27
N GLU A 945 10.62 -6.33 -29.22
CA GLU A 945 10.88 -4.89 -29.27
C GLU A 945 12.09 -4.56 -30.17
N ASP A 946 13.07 -5.47 -30.26
CA ASP A 946 14.26 -5.40 -31.11
C ASP A 946 14.01 -5.90 -32.55
N PHE A 947 12.74 -5.97 -32.99
CA PHE A 947 12.42 -6.45 -34.33
C PHE A 947 12.90 -5.49 -35.43
N ASP A 948 13.75 -5.98 -36.34
CA ASP A 948 14.31 -5.18 -37.43
C ASP A 948 13.34 -5.03 -38.62
N TYR A 949 12.50 -4.00 -38.55
CA TYR A 949 11.58 -3.65 -39.63
C TYR A 949 12.29 -3.21 -40.91
N TYR A 950 13.46 -2.56 -40.81
CA TYR A 950 14.19 -2.04 -41.97
C TYR A 950 14.76 -3.16 -42.82
N LEU A 951 15.33 -4.19 -42.19
CA LEU A 951 15.84 -5.36 -42.89
C LEU A 951 14.77 -6.00 -43.78
N ILE A 952 13.56 -6.19 -43.25
CA ILE A 952 12.44 -6.80 -43.99
C ILE A 952 12.02 -5.91 -45.17
N ILE A 953 11.90 -4.59 -44.95
CA ILE A 953 11.54 -3.64 -46.02
C ILE A 953 12.59 -3.64 -47.13
N ILE A 954 13.88 -3.62 -46.78
CA ILE A 954 14.99 -3.62 -47.74
C ILE A 954 15.02 -4.93 -48.53
N VAL A 955 14.88 -6.08 -47.87
CA VAL A 955 14.86 -7.39 -48.54
C VAL A 955 13.65 -7.51 -49.47
N LEU A 956 12.46 -7.08 -49.04
CA LEU A 956 11.26 -7.08 -49.89
C LEU A 956 11.44 -6.18 -51.11
N ALA A 957 11.95 -4.96 -50.93
CA ALA A 957 12.21 -4.05 -52.04
C ALA A 957 13.24 -4.63 -53.02
N ALA A 958 14.33 -5.22 -52.51
CA ALA A 958 15.36 -5.87 -53.32
C ALA A 958 14.79 -7.06 -54.11
N LEU A 959 13.94 -7.90 -53.48
CA LEU A 959 13.27 -9.02 -54.14
C LEU A 959 12.29 -8.55 -55.23
N VAL A 960 11.52 -7.49 -54.98
CA VAL A 960 10.59 -6.91 -55.96
C VAL A 960 11.34 -6.33 -57.16
N ILE A 961 12.41 -5.56 -56.93
CA ILE A 961 13.25 -4.99 -57.99
C ILE A 961 13.93 -6.12 -58.77
N SER A 962 14.51 -7.10 -58.08
CA SER A 962 15.15 -8.26 -58.69
C SER A 962 14.16 -9.07 -59.53
N SER A 963 12.93 -9.28 -59.05
CA SER A 963 11.86 -9.94 -59.81
C SER A 963 11.50 -9.19 -61.09
N TYR A 964 11.37 -7.86 -61.02
CA TYR A 964 11.07 -7.05 -62.20
C TYR A 964 12.22 -7.06 -63.23
N VAL A 965 13.46 -6.96 -62.75
CA VAL A 965 14.68 -7.02 -63.58
C VAL A 965 14.81 -8.39 -64.23
N THR A 966 14.69 -9.47 -63.45
CA THR A 966 14.80 -10.84 -63.97
C THR A 966 13.67 -11.17 -64.94
N LYS A 967 12.43 -10.73 -64.69
CA LYS A 967 11.31 -10.83 -65.65
C LYS A 967 11.65 -10.19 -66.99
N LYS A 968 12.23 -8.98 -66.97
CA LYS A 968 12.66 -8.26 -68.19
C LYS A 968 13.83 -8.96 -68.90
N LEU A 969 14.81 -9.45 -68.16
CA LEU A 969 15.95 -10.18 -68.72
C LEU A 969 15.52 -11.52 -69.33
N ALA A 970 14.61 -12.23 -68.67
CA ALA A 970 14.05 -13.50 -69.14
C ALA A 970 13.22 -13.30 -70.42
N SER A 971 12.37 -12.27 -70.50
CA SER A 971 11.60 -11.98 -71.72
C SER A 971 12.52 -11.63 -72.89
N GLN A 972 13.56 -10.83 -72.67
CA GLN A 972 14.56 -10.53 -73.69
C GLN A 972 15.32 -11.78 -74.16
N LYS A 973 15.69 -12.68 -73.24
CA LYS A 973 16.36 -13.94 -73.57
C LYS A 973 15.45 -14.86 -74.39
N ALA A 974 14.21 -15.04 -73.97
CA ALA A 974 13.22 -15.84 -74.67
C ALA A 974 12.93 -15.28 -76.08
N GLN A 975 12.79 -13.95 -76.20
CA GLN A 975 12.63 -13.29 -77.50
C GLN A 975 13.85 -13.51 -78.40
N LYS A 976 15.08 -13.35 -77.89
CA LYS A 976 16.30 -13.65 -78.67
C LYS A 976 16.40 -15.12 -79.09
N GLN A 977 15.92 -16.05 -78.28
CA GLN A 977 15.87 -17.48 -78.62
C GLN A 977 14.82 -17.79 -79.68
N ALA A 978 13.65 -17.11 -79.64
CA ALA A 978 12.61 -17.28 -80.65
C ALA A 978 12.96 -16.66 -82.02
N TRP A 979 13.86 -15.66 -82.03
CA TRP A 979 14.32 -14.99 -83.25
C TRP A 979 15.56 -15.64 -83.89
N LYS A 980 16.17 -16.62 -83.22
CA LYS A 980 17.16 -17.54 -83.79
C LYS A 980 16.46 -18.77 -84.32
#